data_AF-A0AAD9H181-F1
#
_entry.id   AF-A0AAD9H181-F1
#
_cell.length_a   1.000
_cell.length_b   1.000
_cell.length_c   1.000
_cell.angle_alpha   90.00
_cell.angle_beta   90.00
_cell.angle_gamma   90.00
#
_symmetry.space_group_name_H-M   'P 1'
#
loop_
_entity.id
_entity.type
_entity.pdbx_description
1 polymer ?
#
loop_
_entity_poly.entity_id
_entity_poly.type
_entity_poly.pdbx_seq_one_letter_code
_entity_poly.pdbx_strand_id
1 'polypeptide(L)'
;MLLRFLLLSGQEPVDTLEAFRVRHGQTLDWRHNMLVQICQRPQVVCRREVPMIYSTPIQAPGGGVLGKLEILEGVEPADAVLGFALLHDIDREGRAIMLNAVCEAPRVECTRRNALMHSKGVTGDRGVQIGTLEIYDDVEPVDQVYKFVKDHKLPIFAMEQLLNVVCSAIGDTQCSRKVPLVYSQRIVVRDETGESRQLGVLRIPLGEEPADVVHNFGLHYGLAKLFRQNLVSTVCGDKYVTCKRSKPIVFTSPVEVENGTTVGVLAIREDEELADAVRRFSRQVNITRDLQISLFRALCGTREGILCTRGQALLRSIPVGGNNGQVLGNVDVFEGQEPADVVYQFAEKHNLAPEDREVLLDSLCNSSIPTSEQAEDEEGEKEPLTCSRYAPVVFQAPVAAQNGSSLGILEVLDNEEPADAVARFGNKHELNPEEKKNIVTGVCQASGLECTRDVGILYEAVYTLPDGQRERLPFYDGQDSTDVIYEYGLMRNLTLRQRQKFLIEVCNEPRKRPNCTRAEPMLINIPVWESASSKLGDVQILEGQEPVDVVYAFMEKHDLFQTAPLNTTLLEIVCNNTRVECNRMQPRRTLFSVQATYAGLSHTLEYVRPESDWICETELHGGKRCIHYVEILAKKFCARHMYDWAGCEMRILDALRQQLEYYEVRMWKAKDMYAKLGLVKTASREQIDAAYNTLVKRFNNETEPYKYEKLKEAYRVLSDPEEKYYYDLPCVKLFGCLIAIFSYYSSIERSHESDRNHTYPTDPIQKCLEITRHIEEGPRTMSDAAAHELSTSKLLVGISSGVSLLGALVMIAHYMAFPESRRCGRRLLFCLHLADTGAACAWLLVFYLPNEEQDEEVSEFQTSRICTTQGYSLIFFQLASCFWTGCFAFHLFQLLTQRCKAPELYENRYHLVAWGIPVATVAHLYMQSWSGTDLVGESGRPWCWIRSWSDNQWSEQAFYVQLVIFYVPMILTFLHNLVTYVMLLYLMTDNVSTNMETRIHYRLLLYSWAFFLPNVWIVFAFAYQAVTLNHELSSSILYCISFFTPFQGAMNAVAYGMNHKFKKRIVRSCCGRF
;
A
#
# COMPACT_ATOMS: atom_id res chain seq x y z
N MET A 1 -3.33 107.19 26.89
CA MET A 1 -3.43 107.10 25.42
C MET A 1 -4.46 106.00 25.11
N LEU A 2 -5.64 106.35 24.61
CA LEU A 2 -6.70 105.37 24.29
C LEU A 2 -6.32 104.64 23.00
N LEU A 3 -5.91 103.37 23.10
CA LEU A 3 -5.65 102.53 21.93
C LEU A 3 -7.00 102.17 21.27
N ARG A 4 -7.11 102.44 19.97
CA ARG A 4 -8.31 102.12 19.17
C ARG A 4 -8.09 100.79 18.45
N PHE A 5 -8.93 99.80 18.73
CA PHE A 5 -9.04 98.57 17.95
C PHE A 5 -10.02 98.79 16.81
N LEU A 6 -9.62 98.48 15.58
CA LEU A 6 -10.43 98.68 14.37
C LEU A 6 -10.55 97.34 13.63
N LEU A 7 -11.78 96.86 13.48
CA LEU A 7 -12.12 95.63 12.78
C LEU A 7 -12.85 95.99 11.48
N LEU A 8 -12.30 95.59 10.33
CA LEU A 8 -12.93 95.83 9.03
C LEU A 8 -13.93 94.73 8.69
N SER A 9 -14.93 95.07 7.88
CA SER A 9 -15.91 94.10 7.38
C SER A 9 -15.21 92.98 6.60
N GLY A 10 -15.43 91.73 6.99
CA GLY A 10 -14.82 90.54 6.38
C GLY A 10 -13.49 90.09 7.01
N GLN A 11 -12.92 90.85 7.95
CA GLN A 11 -11.78 90.38 8.75
C GLN A 11 -12.24 89.51 9.91
N GLU A 12 -11.48 88.46 10.19
CA GLU A 12 -11.75 87.66 11.38
C GLU A 12 -11.31 88.44 12.64
N PRO A 13 -12.17 88.53 13.66
CA PRO A 13 -11.84 89.21 14.92
C PRO A 13 -10.59 88.66 15.60
N VAL A 14 -10.37 87.34 15.59
CA VAL A 14 -9.22 86.73 16.28
C VAL A 14 -7.87 87.04 15.63
N ASP A 15 -7.75 87.10 14.30
CA ASP A 15 -6.49 87.50 13.64
C ASP A 15 -6.15 88.94 13.90
N THR A 16 -7.18 89.80 13.84
CA THR A 16 -7.02 91.23 14.03
C THR A 16 -6.61 91.52 15.47
N LEU A 17 -7.18 90.78 16.43
CA LEU A 17 -6.78 90.80 17.83
C LEU A 17 -5.37 90.27 18.06
N GLU A 18 -4.96 89.21 17.37
CA GLU A 18 -3.60 88.67 17.48
C GLU A 18 -2.56 89.64 16.92
N ALA A 19 -2.81 90.24 15.77
CA ALA A 19 -1.94 91.29 15.22
C ALA A 19 -1.84 92.50 16.15
N PHE A 20 -2.94 92.88 16.80
CA PHE A 20 -2.96 93.94 17.83
C PHE A 20 -2.18 93.52 19.08
N ARG A 21 -2.35 92.28 19.54
CA ARG A 21 -1.65 91.70 20.68
C ARG A 21 -0.14 91.74 20.48
N VAL A 22 0.34 91.25 19.34
CA VAL A 22 1.77 91.23 18.98
C VAL A 22 2.33 92.66 18.85
N ARG A 23 1.60 93.58 18.21
CA ARG A 23 2.04 94.98 18.04
C ARG A 23 2.16 95.74 19.35
N HIS A 24 1.33 95.41 20.34
CA HIS A 24 1.24 96.15 21.61
C HIS A 24 1.69 95.34 22.82
N GLY A 25 2.32 94.16 22.63
CA GLY A 25 2.90 93.34 23.70
C GLY A 25 1.90 92.81 24.72
N GLN A 26 0.68 92.44 24.30
CA GLN A 26 -0.37 91.93 25.20
C GLN A 26 -0.28 90.39 25.42
N THR A 27 -0.91 89.88 26.48
CA THR A 27 -0.89 88.44 26.81
C THR A 27 -1.91 87.63 25.99
N LEU A 28 -1.74 86.31 25.93
CA LEU A 28 -2.70 85.39 25.28
C LEU A 28 -4.06 85.39 26.00
N ASP A 29 -4.08 85.45 27.34
CA ASP A 29 -5.32 85.56 28.13
C ASP A 29 -6.09 86.84 27.80
N TRP A 30 -5.38 87.95 27.54
CA TRP A 30 -6.01 89.18 27.10
C TRP A 30 -6.70 89.01 25.74
N ARG A 31 -6.06 88.31 24.79
CA ARG A 31 -6.67 88.01 23.48
C ARG A 31 -7.95 87.18 23.65
N HIS A 32 -7.92 86.11 24.45
CA HIS A 32 -9.08 85.25 24.65
C HIS A 32 -10.25 86.02 25.26
N ASN A 33 -10.00 86.79 26.33
CA ASN A 33 -11.02 87.60 26.99
C ASN A 33 -11.61 88.68 26.06
N MET A 34 -10.76 89.34 25.26
CA MET A 34 -11.21 90.38 24.33
C MET A 34 -11.98 89.78 23.13
N LEU A 35 -11.60 88.59 22.67
CA LEU A 35 -12.31 87.87 21.60
C LEU A 35 -13.75 87.55 22.03
N VAL A 36 -13.95 87.00 23.23
CA VAL A 36 -15.29 86.71 23.78
C VAL A 36 -16.16 87.97 23.82
N GLN A 37 -15.61 89.09 24.29
CA GLN A 37 -16.35 90.37 24.36
C GLN A 37 -16.70 90.95 22.98
N ILE A 38 -15.86 90.73 21.97
CA ILE A 38 -16.09 91.22 20.60
C ILE A 38 -17.10 90.32 19.88
N CYS A 39 -17.01 89.00 20.05
CA CYS A 39 -17.90 88.02 19.42
C CYS A 39 -19.33 88.05 19.98
N GLN A 40 -19.54 88.56 21.19
CA GLN A 40 -20.88 88.75 21.77
C GLN A 40 -21.63 89.97 21.20
N ARG A 41 -21.00 90.79 20.34
CA ARG A 41 -21.64 91.95 19.72
C ARG A 41 -22.48 91.51 18.51
N PRO A 42 -23.75 91.98 18.38
CA PRO A 42 -24.68 91.48 17.37
C PRO A 42 -24.30 91.79 15.91
N GLN A 43 -23.33 92.66 15.67
CA GLN A 43 -22.87 93.06 14.32
C GLN A 43 -21.51 92.44 13.94
N VAL A 44 -20.95 91.56 14.78
CA VAL A 44 -19.65 90.91 14.54
C VAL A 44 -19.85 89.41 14.40
N VAL A 45 -19.33 88.83 13.31
CA VAL A 45 -19.36 87.39 13.08
C VAL A 45 -17.98 86.82 13.37
N CYS A 46 -17.88 85.99 14.40
CA CYS A 46 -16.68 85.20 14.69
C CYS A 46 -16.87 83.78 14.14
N ARG A 47 -15.98 83.36 13.27
CA ARG A 47 -15.94 82.03 12.66
C ARG A 47 -14.92 81.11 13.33
N ARG A 48 -13.91 81.67 14.02
CA ARG A 48 -12.83 80.88 14.65
C ARG A 48 -12.30 81.49 15.94
N GLU A 49 -11.83 80.62 16.81
CA GLU A 49 -11.32 80.97 18.15
C GLU A 49 -9.79 81.13 18.21
N VAL A 50 -9.09 80.63 17.18
CA VAL A 50 -7.63 80.67 17.05
C VAL A 50 -7.21 81.47 15.81
N PRO A 51 -6.15 82.29 15.90
CA PRO A 51 -5.65 83.08 14.79
C PRO A 51 -4.94 82.21 13.76
N MET A 52 -4.84 82.72 12.54
CA MET A 52 -4.10 82.08 11.45
C MET A 52 -2.67 82.59 11.49
N ILE A 53 -1.72 81.66 11.58
CA ILE A 53 -0.30 81.96 11.70
C ILE A 53 0.40 81.98 10.34
N TYR A 54 -0.14 81.25 9.36
CA TYR A 54 0.41 81.17 8.01
C TYR A 54 -0.68 81.02 6.96
N SER A 55 -0.52 81.68 5.81
CA SER A 55 -1.42 81.58 4.65
C SER A 55 -0.63 81.78 3.37
N THR A 56 -0.78 80.87 2.41
CA THR A 56 -0.17 81.02 1.08
C THR A 56 -1.09 80.49 -0.02
N PRO A 57 -1.26 81.20 -1.16
CA PRO A 57 -1.97 80.67 -2.32
C PRO A 57 -1.11 79.62 -3.05
N ILE A 58 -1.65 78.42 -3.23
CA ILE A 58 -0.98 77.35 -3.98
C ILE A 58 -1.45 77.36 -5.43
N GLN A 59 -0.50 77.32 -6.36
CA GLN A 59 -0.78 77.32 -7.81
C GLN A 59 -0.71 75.89 -8.38
N ALA A 60 -1.64 75.55 -9.26
CA ALA A 60 -1.61 74.33 -10.08
C ALA A 60 -0.44 74.38 -11.07
N PRO A 61 0.14 73.22 -11.44
CA PRO A 61 1.17 73.12 -12.48
C PRO A 61 0.76 73.71 -13.84
N GLY A 62 -0.54 73.80 -14.13
CA GLY A 62 -1.11 74.35 -15.37
C GLY A 62 -1.47 75.84 -15.35
N GLY A 63 -1.10 76.59 -14.31
CA GLY A 63 -1.38 78.04 -14.22
C GLY A 63 -2.83 78.35 -13.81
N GLY A 64 -3.16 78.05 -12.55
CA GLY A 64 -4.40 78.44 -11.87
C GLY A 64 -4.23 78.32 -10.36
N VAL A 65 -4.97 79.05 -9.53
CA VAL A 65 -4.86 78.94 -8.06
C VAL A 65 -5.68 77.74 -7.59
N LEU A 66 -5.04 76.71 -7.03
CA LEU A 66 -5.70 75.49 -6.49
C LEU A 66 -6.52 75.81 -5.24
N GLY A 67 -6.00 76.69 -4.40
CA GLY A 67 -6.58 77.09 -3.12
C GLY A 67 -5.59 77.87 -2.29
N LYS A 68 -5.99 78.29 -1.08
CA LYS A 68 -5.09 78.86 -0.08
C LYS A 68 -4.83 77.83 1.00
N LEU A 69 -3.56 77.52 1.26
CA LEU A 69 -3.15 76.73 2.41
C LEU A 69 -3.12 77.65 3.63
N GLU A 70 -3.92 77.34 4.64
CA GLU A 70 -4.08 78.12 5.86
C GLU A 70 -3.69 77.27 7.07
N ILE A 71 -2.87 77.82 7.96
CA ILE A 71 -2.40 77.13 9.18
C ILE A 71 -2.81 77.97 10.39
N LEU A 72 -3.51 77.33 11.31
CA LEU A 72 -4.00 77.92 12.55
C LEU A 72 -3.00 77.72 13.68
N GLU A 73 -3.01 78.63 14.66
CA GLU A 73 -2.21 78.52 15.88
C GLU A 73 -2.50 77.20 16.62
N GLY A 74 -1.46 76.43 16.93
CA GLY A 74 -1.56 75.14 17.63
C GLY A 74 -1.84 73.91 16.76
N VAL A 75 -2.00 74.08 15.44
CA VAL A 75 -2.12 72.97 14.48
C VAL A 75 -0.75 72.64 13.90
N GLU A 76 -0.38 71.35 13.86
CA GLU A 76 0.88 70.92 13.27
C GLU A 76 0.87 71.19 11.75
N PRO A 77 1.89 71.92 11.23
CA PRO A 77 1.95 72.26 9.81
C PRO A 77 1.95 71.05 8.87
N ALA A 78 2.56 69.93 9.29
CA ALA A 78 2.54 68.67 8.54
C ALA A 78 1.11 68.15 8.31
N ASP A 79 0.22 68.25 9.29
CA ASP A 79 -1.17 67.80 9.18
C ASP A 79 -2.03 68.76 8.36
N ALA A 80 -1.78 70.07 8.47
CA ALA A 80 -2.47 71.08 7.66
C ALA A 80 -2.11 70.95 6.17
N VAL A 81 -0.82 70.73 5.87
CA VAL A 81 -0.34 70.49 4.50
C VAL A 81 -0.90 69.16 3.95
N LEU A 82 -0.94 68.11 4.77
CA LEU A 82 -1.56 66.83 4.39
C LEU A 82 -3.04 66.97 4.06
N GLY A 83 -3.82 67.67 4.90
CA GLY A 83 -5.25 67.89 4.67
C GLY A 83 -5.52 68.64 3.37
N PHE A 84 -4.69 69.65 3.06
CA PHE A 84 -4.76 70.35 1.78
C PHE A 84 -4.35 69.45 0.60
N ALA A 85 -3.31 68.64 0.76
CA ALA A 85 -2.82 67.74 -0.28
C ALA A 85 -3.85 66.67 -0.64
N LEU A 86 -4.53 66.06 0.35
CA LEU A 86 -5.57 65.06 0.11
C LEU A 86 -6.82 65.66 -0.57
N LEU A 87 -7.20 66.89 -0.23
CA LEU A 87 -8.36 67.57 -0.84
C LEU A 87 -8.15 67.87 -2.33
N HIS A 88 -6.89 68.08 -2.74
CA HIS A 88 -6.52 68.50 -4.08
C HIS A 88 -5.73 67.44 -4.87
N ASP A 89 -5.68 66.20 -4.39
CA ASP A 89 -4.97 65.05 -4.99
C ASP A 89 -3.50 65.35 -5.36
N ILE A 90 -2.81 66.06 -4.46
CA ILE A 90 -1.39 66.41 -4.62
C ILE A 90 -0.53 65.21 -4.25
N ASP A 91 0.44 64.91 -5.10
CA ASP A 91 1.37 63.79 -4.90
C ASP A 91 2.34 64.02 -3.73
N ARG A 92 3.01 62.93 -3.34
CA ARG A 92 3.90 62.91 -2.17
C ARG A 92 5.09 63.86 -2.30
N GLU A 93 5.63 64.02 -3.52
CA GLU A 93 6.74 64.93 -3.79
C GLU A 93 6.30 66.39 -3.69
N GLY A 94 5.15 66.75 -4.28
CA GLY A 94 4.54 68.07 -4.14
C GLY A 94 4.25 68.42 -2.68
N ARG A 95 3.76 67.47 -1.88
CA ARG A 95 3.51 67.65 -0.44
C ARG A 95 4.80 67.94 0.34
N ALA A 96 5.87 67.19 0.10
CA ALA A 96 7.14 67.38 0.78
C ALA A 96 7.75 68.77 0.49
N ILE A 97 7.61 69.24 -0.75
CA ILE A 97 8.02 70.59 -1.15
C ILE A 97 7.19 71.65 -0.40
N MET A 98 5.87 71.48 -0.34
CA MET A 98 4.98 72.39 0.39
C MET A 98 5.30 72.43 1.88
N LEU A 99 5.52 71.28 2.52
CA LEU A 99 5.84 71.21 3.94
C LEU A 99 7.19 71.86 4.26
N ASN A 100 8.22 71.62 3.44
CA ASN A 100 9.51 72.28 3.62
C ASN A 100 9.37 73.82 3.50
N ALA A 101 8.63 74.32 2.51
CA ALA A 101 8.40 75.76 2.33
C ALA A 101 7.62 76.39 3.50
N VAL A 102 6.69 75.65 4.10
CA VAL A 102 5.91 76.07 5.27
C VAL A 102 6.78 76.10 6.53
N CYS A 103 7.58 75.06 6.75
CA CYS A 103 8.43 74.93 7.94
C CYS A 103 9.62 75.91 7.94
N GLU A 104 9.99 76.44 6.79
CA GLU A 104 11.00 77.50 6.66
C GLU A 104 10.44 78.91 6.93
N ALA A 105 9.10 79.05 7.06
CA ALA A 105 8.47 80.35 7.26
C ALA A 105 8.65 80.88 8.69
N PRO A 106 9.02 82.16 8.87
CA PRO A 106 9.13 82.74 10.21
C PRO A 106 7.76 82.82 10.88
N ARG A 107 7.65 82.30 12.11
CA ARG A 107 6.44 82.15 12.97
C ARG A 107 5.64 80.84 12.80
N VAL A 108 6.16 79.87 12.05
CA VAL A 108 5.61 78.50 12.00
C VAL A 108 6.58 77.57 12.71
N GLU A 109 6.12 76.84 13.73
CA GLU A 109 6.90 75.80 14.40
C GLU A 109 6.43 74.42 13.92
N CYS A 110 7.27 73.72 13.17
CA CYS A 110 7.03 72.33 12.79
C CYS A 110 7.64 71.41 13.85
N THR A 111 6.81 70.68 14.58
CA THR A 111 7.29 69.69 15.57
C THR A 111 7.67 68.37 14.90
N ARG A 112 7.10 68.06 13.73
CA ARG A 112 7.43 66.88 12.93
C ARG A 112 7.44 67.19 11.44
N ARG A 113 8.27 66.45 10.70
CA ARG A 113 8.35 66.52 9.22
C ARG A 113 7.52 65.47 8.51
N ASN A 114 6.88 64.58 9.27
CA ASN A 114 6.13 63.47 8.73
C ASN A 114 4.67 63.58 9.17
N ALA A 115 3.74 63.71 8.23
CA ALA A 115 2.31 63.73 8.50
C ALA A 115 1.74 62.31 8.62
N LEU A 116 0.77 62.10 9.52
CA LEU A 116 0.11 60.81 9.71
C LEU A 116 -1.01 60.70 8.66
N MET A 117 -0.79 59.93 7.59
CA MET A 117 -1.74 59.77 6.49
C MET A 117 -2.94 58.90 6.86
N HIS A 118 -2.70 57.86 7.65
CA HIS A 118 -3.75 56.94 8.09
C HIS A 118 -3.39 56.32 9.43
N SER A 119 -4.39 56.20 10.29
CA SER A 119 -4.30 55.45 11.53
C SER A 119 -5.62 54.71 11.77
N LYS A 120 -5.54 53.39 11.90
CA LYS A 120 -6.71 52.55 12.16
C LYS A 120 -6.34 51.34 13.00
N GLY A 121 -7.19 51.04 13.99
CA GLY A 121 -7.11 49.81 14.77
C GLY A 121 -7.47 48.59 13.90
N VAL A 122 -6.58 47.61 13.85
CA VAL A 122 -6.79 46.34 13.14
C VAL A 122 -7.29 45.29 14.13
N THR A 123 -8.40 44.65 13.81
CA THR A 123 -9.02 43.58 14.60
C THR A 123 -8.99 42.25 13.84
N GLY A 124 -8.78 41.14 14.55
CA GLY A 124 -8.82 39.80 13.96
C GLY A 124 -10.24 39.22 13.87
N ASP A 125 -10.36 38.00 13.34
CA ASP A 125 -11.63 37.30 13.02
C ASP A 125 -12.62 37.11 14.19
N ARG A 126 -12.21 37.40 15.42
CA ARG A 126 -13.06 37.35 16.63
C ARG A 126 -13.24 38.70 17.33
N GLY A 127 -12.89 39.81 16.66
CA GLY A 127 -12.96 41.16 17.23
C GLY A 127 -11.84 41.49 18.22
N VAL A 128 -10.82 40.62 18.35
CA VAL A 128 -9.63 40.88 19.18
C VAL A 128 -8.77 41.95 18.52
N GLN A 129 -8.41 43.00 19.26
CA GLN A 129 -7.56 44.08 18.77
C GLN A 129 -6.11 43.56 18.62
N ILE A 130 -5.59 43.62 17.40
CA ILE A 130 -4.24 43.15 17.06
C ILE A 130 -3.24 44.28 17.31
N GLY A 131 -3.55 45.49 16.84
CA GLY A 131 -2.69 46.67 16.96
C GLY A 131 -3.24 47.84 16.13
N THR A 132 -2.57 48.98 16.17
CA THR A 132 -2.93 50.16 15.36
C THR A 132 -1.95 50.27 14.18
N LEU A 133 -2.47 50.27 12.96
CA LEU A 133 -1.68 50.47 11.75
C LEU A 133 -1.59 51.97 11.46
N GLU A 134 -0.39 52.52 11.63
CA GLU A 134 -0.07 53.92 11.35
C GLU A 134 0.79 54.03 10.09
N ILE A 135 0.38 54.91 9.18
CA ILE A 135 1.08 55.15 7.91
C ILE A 135 1.43 56.63 7.83
N TYR A 136 2.72 56.89 7.73
CA TYR A 136 3.29 58.23 7.60
C TYR A 136 3.54 58.56 6.13
N ASP A 137 3.62 59.84 5.83
CA ASP A 137 3.82 60.39 4.49
C ASP A 137 5.19 60.16 3.87
N ASP A 138 6.19 59.77 4.66
CA ASP A 138 7.56 59.49 4.25
C ASP A 138 7.84 58.00 4.02
N VAL A 139 6.83 57.15 4.18
CA VAL A 139 6.93 55.71 3.91
C VAL A 139 5.91 55.31 2.85
N GLU A 140 6.26 54.31 2.04
CA GLU A 140 5.29 53.72 1.14
C GLU A 140 4.29 52.88 1.95
N PRO A 141 2.97 53.01 1.72
CA PRO A 141 1.96 52.26 2.46
C PRO A 141 2.21 50.74 2.47
N VAL A 142 2.65 50.16 1.35
CA VAL A 142 2.93 48.72 1.27
C VAL A 142 4.10 48.27 2.15
N ASP A 143 5.15 49.08 2.28
CA ASP A 143 6.31 48.76 3.12
C ASP A 143 5.92 48.72 4.61
N GLN A 144 5.07 49.67 5.02
CA GLN A 144 4.60 49.78 6.41
C GLN A 144 3.58 48.70 6.75
N VAL A 145 2.68 48.36 5.83
CA VAL A 145 1.75 47.22 5.98
C VAL A 145 2.53 45.90 6.13
N TYR A 146 3.60 45.69 5.35
CA TYR A 146 4.44 44.51 5.46
C TYR A 146 5.11 44.39 6.84
N LYS A 147 5.70 45.48 7.34
CA LYS A 147 6.29 45.52 8.69
C LYS A 147 5.26 45.19 9.76
N PHE A 148 4.05 45.78 9.68
CA PHE A 148 2.97 45.51 10.61
C PHE A 148 2.55 44.02 10.60
N VAL A 149 2.42 43.42 9.42
CA VAL A 149 2.10 41.98 9.25
C VAL A 149 3.17 41.10 9.89
N LYS A 150 4.46 41.41 9.67
CA LYS A 150 5.58 40.67 10.27
C LYS A 150 5.64 40.83 11.79
N ASP A 151 5.50 42.05 12.30
CA ASP A 151 5.59 42.34 13.73
C ASP A 151 4.48 41.66 14.54
N HIS A 152 3.28 41.54 13.97
CA HIS A 152 2.13 40.87 14.61
C HIS A 152 1.96 39.41 14.19
N LYS A 153 2.93 38.83 13.46
CA LYS A 153 2.94 37.43 12.98
C LYS A 153 1.66 37.04 12.21
N LEU A 154 1.14 37.96 11.40
CA LEU A 154 -0.04 37.74 10.57
C LEU A 154 0.32 36.96 9.29
N PRO A 155 -0.61 36.20 8.71
CA PRO A 155 -0.35 35.50 7.45
C PRO A 155 -0.16 36.47 6.28
N ILE A 156 0.69 36.11 5.31
CA ILE A 156 1.11 37.00 4.21
C ILE A 156 -0.08 37.55 3.39
N PHE A 157 -1.15 36.77 3.19
CA PHE A 157 -2.33 37.22 2.44
C PHE A 157 -3.07 38.38 3.12
N ALA A 158 -2.90 38.59 4.44
CA ALA A 158 -3.47 39.73 5.14
C ALA A 158 -2.88 41.07 4.64
N MET A 159 -1.68 41.03 4.05
CA MET A 159 -1.04 42.20 3.45
C MET A 159 -1.87 42.79 2.32
N GLU A 160 -2.40 41.97 1.40
CA GLU A 160 -3.21 42.45 0.27
C GLU A 160 -4.53 43.06 0.76
N GLN A 161 -5.16 42.45 1.76
CA GLN A 161 -6.39 42.94 2.34
C GLN A 161 -6.20 44.30 3.02
N LEU A 162 -5.17 44.43 3.86
CA LEU A 162 -4.85 45.68 4.55
C LEU A 162 -4.44 46.77 3.56
N LEU A 163 -3.64 46.45 2.54
CA LEU A 163 -3.20 47.40 1.53
C LEU A 163 -4.39 47.96 0.74
N ASN A 164 -5.35 47.13 0.32
CA ASN A 164 -6.54 47.59 -0.40
C ASN A 164 -7.39 48.56 0.46
N VAL A 165 -7.58 48.23 1.74
CA VAL A 165 -8.32 49.11 2.67
C VAL A 165 -7.60 50.45 2.85
N VAL A 166 -6.27 50.41 3.03
CA VAL A 166 -5.42 51.59 3.18
C VAL A 166 -5.46 52.48 1.93
N CYS A 167 -5.21 51.92 0.74
CA CYS A 167 -5.17 52.71 -0.51
C CYS A 167 -6.54 53.31 -0.84
N SER A 168 -7.63 52.59 -0.58
CA SER A 168 -8.99 53.14 -0.73
C SER A 168 -9.31 54.29 0.22
N ALA A 169 -8.67 54.34 1.39
CA ALA A 169 -8.89 55.37 2.40
C ALA A 169 -8.04 56.64 2.17
N ILE A 170 -6.84 56.48 1.61
CA ILE A 170 -5.88 57.57 1.42
C ILE A 170 -5.86 58.09 -0.04
N GLY A 171 -6.38 57.31 -1.00
CA GLY A 171 -6.36 57.59 -2.43
C GLY A 171 -5.29 56.77 -3.17
N ASP A 172 -5.66 56.18 -4.32
CA ASP A 172 -4.77 55.29 -5.08
C ASP A 172 -3.50 55.98 -5.59
N THR A 173 -3.53 57.30 -5.78
CA THR A 173 -2.38 58.14 -6.17
C THR A 173 -1.25 58.15 -5.13
N GLN A 174 -1.54 57.79 -3.87
CA GLN A 174 -0.57 57.73 -2.78
C GLN A 174 0.03 56.33 -2.58
N CYS A 175 -0.49 55.31 -3.27
CA CYS A 175 0.03 53.94 -3.28
C CYS A 175 0.78 53.67 -4.60
N SER A 176 2.04 54.11 -4.66
CA SER A 176 2.87 53.98 -5.85
C SER A 176 3.35 52.55 -6.13
N ARG A 177 3.50 51.70 -5.09
CA ARG A 177 4.03 50.34 -5.20
C ARG A 177 3.09 49.28 -4.61
N LYS A 178 3.02 48.15 -5.31
CA LYS A 178 2.30 46.93 -4.87
C LYS A 178 3.20 45.91 -4.16
N VAL A 179 4.52 45.98 -4.38
CA VAL A 179 5.51 45.08 -3.76
C VAL A 179 6.32 45.88 -2.74
N PRO A 180 6.39 45.42 -1.47
CA PRO A 180 7.16 46.13 -0.47
C PRO A 180 8.66 45.94 -0.66
N LEU A 181 9.43 46.95 -0.28
CA LEU A 181 10.88 46.87 -0.12
C LEU A 181 11.17 46.39 1.30
N VAL A 182 11.71 45.17 1.42
CA VAL A 182 12.08 44.57 2.70
C VAL A 182 13.37 45.16 3.26
N TYR A 183 14.24 45.67 2.39
CA TYR A 183 15.47 46.35 2.76
C TYR A 183 15.72 47.54 1.84
N SER A 184 16.06 48.69 2.41
CA SER A 184 16.42 49.89 1.65
C SER A 184 17.40 50.74 2.46
N GLN A 185 18.70 50.60 2.19
CA GLN A 185 19.75 51.37 2.87
C GLN A 185 20.79 51.91 1.89
N ARG A 186 21.35 53.09 2.21
CA ARG A 186 22.43 53.70 1.43
C ARG A 186 23.75 53.03 1.81
N ILE A 187 24.43 52.44 0.83
CA ILE A 187 25.70 51.76 1.04
C ILE A 187 26.84 52.75 0.86
N VAL A 188 27.68 52.86 1.89
CA VAL A 188 28.88 53.70 1.91
C VAL A 188 30.08 52.78 2.04
N VAL A 189 31.03 52.92 1.12
CA VAL A 189 32.29 52.17 1.12
C VAL A 189 33.41 53.12 1.50
N ARG A 190 34.36 52.64 2.31
CA ARG A 190 35.59 53.37 2.59
C ARG A 190 36.66 52.89 1.62
N ASP A 191 37.20 53.80 0.82
CA ASP A 191 38.29 53.49 -0.11
C ASP A 191 39.61 53.30 0.68
N GLU A 192 40.65 52.76 0.02
CA GLU A 192 41.98 52.48 0.62
C GLU A 192 42.67 53.74 1.19
N THR A 193 42.20 54.93 0.80
CA THR A 193 42.64 56.25 1.29
C THR A 193 41.89 56.73 2.54
N GLY A 194 40.86 56.01 2.98
CA GLY A 194 40.01 56.35 4.14
C GLY A 194 38.83 57.28 3.83
N GLU A 195 38.68 57.74 2.59
CA GLU A 195 37.53 58.57 2.18
C GLU A 195 36.26 57.73 1.99
N SER A 196 35.11 58.27 2.41
CA SER A 196 33.81 57.59 2.32
C SER A 196 33.16 57.84 0.96
N ARG A 197 33.21 56.84 0.08
CA ARG A 197 32.55 56.84 -1.21
C ARG A 197 31.11 56.36 -1.07
N GLN A 198 30.16 57.24 -1.38
CA GLN A 198 28.74 56.87 -1.45
C GLN A 198 28.44 56.21 -2.80
N LEU A 199 27.99 54.96 -2.79
CA LEU A 199 27.72 54.22 -4.03
C LEU A 199 26.28 54.42 -4.51
N GLY A 200 25.32 54.07 -3.65
CA GLY A 200 23.90 54.08 -4.00
C GLY A 200 23.03 53.48 -2.90
N VAL A 201 21.73 53.34 -3.16
CA VAL A 201 20.78 52.72 -2.24
C VAL A 201 20.54 51.27 -2.67
N LEU A 202 20.89 50.32 -1.80
CA LEU A 202 20.57 48.91 -1.98
C LEU A 202 19.10 48.71 -1.64
N ARG A 203 18.29 48.34 -2.65
CA ARG A 203 16.84 48.12 -2.53
C ARG A 203 16.54 46.64 -2.81
N ILE A 204 15.93 45.96 -1.85
CA ILE A 204 15.55 44.56 -1.98
C ILE A 204 14.03 44.46 -1.89
N PRO A 205 13.33 44.13 -2.98
CA PRO A 205 11.89 43.91 -2.97
C PRO A 205 11.54 42.54 -2.38
N LEU A 206 10.33 42.43 -1.82
CA LEU A 206 9.81 41.19 -1.28
C LEU A 206 9.70 40.12 -2.37
N GLY A 207 10.30 38.96 -2.11
CA GLY A 207 10.28 37.80 -3.01
C GLY A 207 11.59 37.59 -3.77
N GLU A 208 12.43 38.62 -3.89
CA GLU A 208 13.79 38.50 -4.44
C GLU A 208 14.76 37.97 -3.38
N GLU A 209 15.79 37.23 -3.81
CA GLU A 209 16.80 36.71 -2.90
C GLU A 209 17.86 37.80 -2.59
N PRO A 210 18.06 38.17 -1.31
CA PRO A 210 19.02 39.19 -0.93
C PRO A 210 20.45 38.93 -1.42
N ALA A 211 20.90 37.68 -1.42
CA ALA A 211 22.23 37.29 -1.90
C ALA A 211 22.46 37.66 -3.38
N ASP A 212 21.47 37.47 -4.26
CA ASP A 212 21.59 37.82 -5.69
C ASP A 212 21.55 39.33 -5.91
N VAL A 213 20.66 40.03 -5.21
CA VAL A 213 20.54 41.48 -5.33
C VAL A 213 21.84 42.16 -4.88
N VAL A 214 22.42 41.70 -3.77
CA VAL A 214 23.73 42.17 -3.29
C VAL A 214 24.85 41.82 -4.27
N HIS A 215 24.83 40.62 -4.85
CA HIS A 215 25.83 40.22 -5.84
C HIS A 215 25.80 41.10 -7.09
N ASN A 216 24.61 41.34 -7.65
CA ASN A 216 24.41 42.20 -8.82
C ASN A 216 24.76 43.65 -8.52
N PHE A 217 24.35 44.17 -7.36
CA PHE A 217 24.76 45.50 -6.89
C PHE A 217 26.29 45.58 -6.77
N GLY A 218 26.92 44.57 -6.18
CA GLY A 218 28.36 44.51 -6.02
C GLY A 218 29.12 44.42 -7.34
N LEU A 219 28.62 43.67 -8.33
CA LEU A 219 29.21 43.64 -9.67
C LEU A 219 29.09 45.00 -10.36
N HIS A 220 27.94 45.67 -10.26
CA HIS A 220 27.72 46.97 -10.88
C HIS A 220 28.69 48.06 -10.38
N TYR A 221 29.01 48.02 -9.08
CA TYR A 221 29.93 48.98 -8.44
C TYR A 221 31.37 48.45 -8.26
N GLY A 222 31.70 47.25 -8.76
CA GLY A 222 33.03 46.67 -8.66
C GLY A 222 33.49 46.30 -7.24
N LEU A 223 32.57 45.90 -6.37
CA LEU A 223 32.85 45.54 -4.97
C LEU A 223 33.64 44.24 -4.84
N ALA A 224 34.64 44.24 -3.96
CA ALA A 224 35.38 43.04 -3.60
C ALA A 224 34.45 41.97 -3.01
N LYS A 225 34.74 40.70 -3.33
CA LYS A 225 33.91 39.55 -2.96
C LYS A 225 33.66 39.43 -1.45
N LEU A 226 34.70 39.60 -0.63
CA LEU A 226 34.59 39.54 0.83
C LEU A 226 33.69 40.65 1.39
N PHE A 227 33.70 41.83 0.76
CA PHE A 227 32.77 42.90 1.10
C PHE A 227 31.31 42.52 0.76
N ARG A 228 31.08 41.89 -0.40
CA ARG A 228 29.75 41.40 -0.78
C ARG A 228 29.22 40.35 0.20
N GLN A 229 30.07 39.40 0.64
CA GLN A 229 29.69 38.38 1.62
C GLN A 229 29.29 39.00 2.97
N ASN A 230 30.08 39.97 3.46
CA ASN A 230 29.74 40.70 4.68
C ASN A 230 28.45 41.51 4.53
N LEU A 231 28.23 42.11 3.36
CA LEU A 231 27.00 42.84 3.06
C LEU A 231 25.78 41.91 3.04
N VAL A 232 25.88 40.71 2.44
CA VAL A 232 24.80 39.71 2.51
C VAL A 232 24.52 39.32 3.96
N SER A 233 25.55 39.03 4.76
CA SER A 233 25.36 38.71 6.19
C SER A 233 24.67 39.84 6.96
N THR A 234 25.05 41.09 6.69
CA THR A 234 24.43 42.28 7.31
C THR A 234 22.95 42.42 6.91
N VAL A 235 22.63 42.20 5.64
CA VAL A 235 21.26 42.27 5.11
C VAL A 235 20.39 41.13 5.64
N CYS A 236 20.93 39.91 5.69
CA CYS A 236 20.21 38.74 6.20
C CYS A 236 19.99 38.78 7.72
N GLY A 237 20.79 39.55 8.46
CA GLY A 237 20.56 39.82 9.87
C GLY A 237 19.45 40.84 10.16
N ASP A 238 18.88 41.47 9.13
CA ASP A 238 17.77 42.42 9.30
C ASP A 238 16.45 41.66 9.56
N LYS A 239 15.74 42.07 10.62
CA LYS A 239 14.49 41.47 11.09
C LYS A 239 13.42 41.31 10.00
N TYR A 240 13.37 42.21 9.02
CA TYR A 240 12.33 42.22 7.99
C TYR A 240 12.74 41.50 6.70
N VAL A 241 13.98 41.03 6.60
CA VAL A 241 14.50 40.32 5.45
C VAL A 241 14.43 38.82 5.70
N THR A 242 14.11 38.05 4.65
CA THR A 242 14.16 36.59 4.71
C THR A 242 15.15 36.12 3.65
N CYS A 243 16.30 35.61 4.08
CA CYS A 243 17.29 35.02 3.20
C CYS A 243 17.08 33.51 3.12
N LYS A 244 17.00 32.96 1.92
CA LYS A 244 17.00 31.51 1.71
C LYS A 244 18.41 30.96 1.53
N ARG A 245 19.39 31.82 1.21
CA ARG A 245 20.79 31.45 1.01
C ARG A 245 21.74 32.62 1.25
N SER A 246 22.97 32.32 1.65
CA SER A 246 24.06 33.29 1.80
C SER A 246 24.84 33.51 0.50
N LYS A 247 24.89 32.49 -0.37
CA LYS A 247 25.65 32.53 -1.62
C LYS A 247 24.76 32.89 -2.82
N PRO A 248 25.19 33.83 -3.69
CA PRO A 248 24.48 34.18 -4.92
C PRO A 248 24.50 33.05 -5.95
N ILE A 249 23.50 32.98 -6.82
CA ILE A 249 23.48 32.06 -7.96
C ILE A 249 24.21 32.74 -9.11
N VAL A 250 25.29 32.12 -9.59
CA VAL A 250 26.12 32.66 -10.68
C VAL A 250 25.73 32.07 -12.04
N PHE A 251 25.06 30.92 -12.04
CA PHE A 251 24.63 30.26 -13.26
C PHE A 251 23.34 29.48 -13.05
N THR A 252 22.44 29.55 -14.03
CA THR A 252 21.24 28.72 -14.11
C THR A 252 21.08 28.14 -15.51
N SER A 253 20.66 26.89 -15.60
CA SER A 253 20.31 26.24 -16.86
C SER A 253 19.09 25.34 -16.68
N PRO A 254 18.03 25.47 -17.49
CA PRO A 254 17.01 24.44 -17.57
C PRO A 254 17.67 23.14 -18.08
N VAL A 255 17.31 22.02 -17.46
CA VAL A 255 17.77 20.68 -17.85
C VAL A 255 16.58 19.95 -18.47
N GLU A 256 16.75 19.47 -19.69
CA GLU A 256 15.73 18.76 -20.46
C GLU A 256 16.13 17.28 -20.63
N VAL A 257 15.15 16.37 -20.55
CA VAL A 257 15.34 14.95 -20.94
C VAL A 257 15.17 14.81 -22.45
N GLU A 258 15.65 13.72 -23.02
CA GLU A 258 15.52 13.36 -24.44
C GLU A 258 14.10 13.47 -25.02
N ASN A 259 13.05 13.46 -24.17
CA ASN A 259 11.66 13.67 -24.58
C ASN A 259 11.23 15.16 -24.70
N GLY A 260 12.15 16.12 -24.54
CA GLY A 260 11.87 17.56 -24.59
C GLY A 260 11.16 18.12 -23.35
N THR A 261 11.05 17.33 -22.28
CA THR A 261 10.46 17.76 -21.01
C THR A 261 11.53 18.35 -20.10
N THR A 262 11.34 19.60 -19.64
CA THR A 262 12.21 20.22 -18.64
C THR A 262 12.02 19.55 -17.28
N VAL A 263 13.08 18.95 -16.74
CA VAL A 263 13.05 18.26 -15.45
C VAL A 263 13.17 19.25 -14.29
N GLY A 264 13.98 20.28 -14.49
CA GLY A 264 14.21 21.33 -13.50
C GLY A 264 15.29 22.30 -13.95
N VAL A 265 15.63 23.26 -13.09
CA VAL A 265 16.68 24.25 -13.36
C VAL A 265 17.90 23.95 -12.49
N LEU A 266 19.01 23.60 -13.12
CA LEU A 266 20.31 23.47 -12.47
C LEU A 266 20.83 24.87 -12.14
N ALA A 267 20.96 25.20 -10.87
CA ALA A 267 21.55 26.45 -10.40
C ALA A 267 22.90 26.19 -9.73
N ILE A 268 23.93 26.97 -10.04
CA ILE A 268 25.28 26.90 -9.44
C ILE A 268 25.51 28.18 -8.64
N ARG A 269 25.94 28.03 -7.38
CA ARG A 269 26.26 29.15 -6.49
C ARG A 269 27.70 29.63 -6.65
N GLU A 270 28.00 30.86 -6.23
CA GLU A 270 29.38 31.38 -6.22
C GLU A 270 30.30 30.47 -5.39
N ASP A 271 31.43 30.07 -5.98
CA ASP A 271 32.41 29.10 -5.45
C ASP A 271 31.88 27.69 -5.15
N GLU A 272 30.73 27.30 -5.69
CA GLU A 272 30.27 25.92 -5.61
C GLU A 272 30.95 25.09 -6.70
N GLU A 273 31.50 23.93 -6.34
CA GLU A 273 31.99 22.96 -7.32
C GLU A 273 30.81 22.43 -8.14
N LEU A 274 30.99 22.29 -9.45
CA LEU A 274 29.96 21.77 -10.34
C LEU A 274 29.45 20.40 -9.89
N ALA A 275 30.33 19.54 -9.37
CA ALA A 275 29.96 18.23 -8.84
C ALA A 275 28.95 18.32 -7.69
N ASP A 276 29.09 19.31 -6.79
CA ASP A 276 28.17 19.52 -5.66
C ASP A 276 26.83 20.08 -6.15
N ALA A 277 26.87 21.04 -7.09
CA ALA A 277 25.66 21.61 -7.69
C ALA A 277 24.84 20.55 -8.44
N VAL A 278 25.49 19.66 -9.20
CA VAL A 278 24.84 18.56 -9.91
C VAL A 278 24.27 17.53 -8.95
N ARG A 279 24.97 17.19 -7.86
CA ARG A 279 24.45 16.29 -6.80
C ARG A 279 23.22 16.89 -6.12
N ARG A 280 23.28 18.17 -5.75
CA ARG A 280 22.16 18.90 -5.13
C ARG A 280 20.94 18.93 -6.06
N PHE A 281 21.15 19.21 -7.34
CA PHE A 281 20.08 19.17 -8.36
C PHE A 281 19.51 17.76 -8.52
N SER A 282 20.38 16.74 -8.56
CA SER A 282 19.93 15.37 -8.73
C SER A 282 19.07 14.86 -7.57
N ARG A 283 19.28 15.33 -6.34
CA ARG A 283 18.43 14.94 -5.21
C ARG A 283 17.04 15.54 -5.30
N GLN A 284 16.91 16.75 -5.83
CA GLN A 284 15.63 17.44 -5.97
C GLN A 284 14.76 16.85 -7.08
N VAL A 285 15.40 16.34 -8.14
CA VAL A 285 14.71 15.97 -9.39
C VAL A 285 14.87 14.49 -9.76
N ASN A 286 15.66 13.73 -9.00
CA ASN A 286 15.90 12.30 -9.17
C ASN A 286 16.33 11.88 -10.60
N ILE A 287 17.37 12.55 -11.13
CA ILE A 287 17.92 12.27 -12.47
C ILE A 287 18.85 11.04 -12.49
N THR A 288 19.02 10.41 -13.65
CA THR A 288 19.89 9.24 -13.83
C THR A 288 21.37 9.59 -13.71
N ARG A 289 22.21 8.60 -13.34
CA ARG A 289 23.67 8.79 -13.25
C ARG A 289 24.31 9.18 -14.57
N ASP A 290 23.79 8.67 -15.69
CA ASP A 290 24.27 9.02 -17.03
C ASP A 290 24.01 10.49 -17.36
N LEU A 291 22.83 11.02 -16.99
CA LEU A 291 22.51 12.43 -17.16
C LEU A 291 23.40 13.31 -16.28
N GLN A 292 23.72 12.89 -15.05
CA GLN A 292 24.68 13.61 -14.19
C GLN A 292 26.07 13.71 -14.82
N ILE A 293 26.58 12.60 -15.38
CA ILE A 293 27.89 12.57 -16.06
C ILE A 293 27.87 13.47 -17.30
N SER A 294 26.77 13.45 -18.06
CA SER A 294 26.58 14.31 -19.24
C SER A 294 26.60 15.79 -18.87
N LEU A 295 25.85 16.19 -17.83
CA LEU A 295 25.83 17.56 -17.30
C LEU A 295 27.22 18.01 -16.83
N PHE A 296 27.92 17.15 -16.09
CA PHE A 296 29.27 17.44 -15.63
C PHE A 296 30.22 17.68 -16.81
N ARG A 297 30.22 16.80 -17.83
CA ARG A 297 31.08 16.96 -19.02
C ARG A 297 30.73 18.18 -19.87
N ALA A 298 29.46 18.55 -19.96
CA ALA A 298 29.02 19.68 -20.79
C ALA A 298 29.39 21.04 -20.21
N LEU A 299 29.33 21.18 -18.88
CA LEU A 299 29.54 22.46 -18.19
C LEU A 299 30.98 22.68 -17.71
N CYS A 300 31.76 21.60 -17.60
CA CYS A 300 33.14 21.69 -17.16
C CYS A 300 34.07 22.19 -18.27
N GLY A 301 34.78 23.30 -18.04
CA GLY A 301 35.78 23.86 -18.96
C GLY A 301 35.23 24.71 -20.11
N THR A 302 33.92 24.90 -20.22
CA THR A 302 33.29 25.68 -21.30
C THR A 302 33.09 27.16 -20.96
N ARG A 303 33.13 27.56 -19.68
CA ARG A 303 32.90 28.94 -19.24
C ARG A 303 33.79 29.35 -18.07
N GLU A 304 34.22 30.61 -18.06
CA GLU A 304 34.88 31.23 -16.91
C GLU A 304 33.87 31.43 -15.76
N GLY A 305 34.23 30.98 -14.54
CA GLY A 305 33.43 31.15 -13.33
C GLY A 305 32.73 29.89 -12.79
N ILE A 306 32.78 28.76 -13.49
CA ILE A 306 32.33 27.45 -12.97
C ILE A 306 33.53 26.69 -12.42
N LEU A 307 33.50 26.32 -11.13
CA LEU A 307 34.55 25.52 -10.49
C LEU A 307 34.39 24.04 -10.82
N CYS A 308 35.51 23.43 -11.16
CA CYS A 308 35.57 22.11 -11.75
C CYS A 308 36.87 21.39 -11.33
N THR A 309 37.26 21.51 -10.06
CA THR A 309 38.53 20.96 -9.58
C THR A 309 38.43 19.46 -9.27
N ARG A 310 37.21 18.93 -9.11
CA ARG A 310 36.95 17.52 -8.80
C ARG A 310 35.70 16.97 -9.50
N GLY A 311 35.71 15.66 -9.77
CA GLY A 311 34.63 14.95 -10.47
C GLY A 311 33.57 14.32 -9.55
N GLN A 312 33.77 14.33 -8.24
CA GLN A 312 32.86 13.75 -7.25
C GLN A 312 32.39 14.84 -6.30
N ALA A 313 31.12 14.78 -5.86
CA ALA A 313 30.57 15.72 -4.88
C ALA A 313 31.14 15.46 -3.48
N LEU A 314 31.35 16.51 -2.68
CA LEU A 314 31.80 16.41 -1.29
C LEU A 314 30.57 16.25 -0.39
N LEU A 315 30.46 15.14 0.32
CA LEU A 315 29.32 14.84 1.19
C LEU A 315 29.54 15.36 2.61
N ARG A 316 30.75 15.22 3.13
CA ARG A 316 31.11 15.64 4.49
C ARG A 316 32.60 15.95 4.60
N SER A 317 32.93 16.97 5.39
CA SER A 317 34.30 17.30 5.80
C SER A 317 34.30 17.54 7.31
N ILE A 318 35.05 16.76 8.08
CA ILE A 318 35.18 16.92 9.54
C ILE A 318 36.65 17.17 9.90
N PRO A 319 36.98 18.26 10.61
CA PRO A 319 38.33 18.45 11.14
C PRO A 319 38.59 17.51 12.31
N VAL A 320 39.68 16.75 12.26
CA VAL A 320 40.09 15.82 13.32
C VAL A 320 41.27 16.41 14.09
N GLY A 321 41.08 16.61 15.39
CA GLY A 321 42.14 17.01 16.32
C GLY A 321 42.84 15.81 16.93
N GLY A 322 44.15 15.90 17.12
CA GLY A 322 44.91 14.93 17.92
C GLY A 322 44.77 15.21 19.42
N ASN A 323 45.26 14.29 20.25
CA ASN A 323 45.16 14.33 21.73
C ASN A 323 45.73 15.61 22.39
N ASN A 324 46.50 16.43 21.65
CA ASN A 324 47.12 17.67 22.14
C ASN A 324 46.46 18.96 21.58
N GLY A 325 45.28 18.86 20.95
CA GLY A 325 44.58 20.01 20.34
C GLY A 325 45.15 20.49 19.00
N GLN A 326 46.13 19.76 18.44
CA GLN A 326 46.65 20.01 17.10
C GLN A 326 45.72 19.39 16.05
N VAL A 327 45.30 20.17 15.05
CA VAL A 327 44.48 19.66 13.93
C VAL A 327 45.34 18.74 13.07
N LEU A 328 44.98 17.45 13.02
CA LEU A 328 45.67 16.41 12.23
C LEU A 328 45.34 16.52 10.73
N GLY A 329 44.13 17.01 10.42
CA GLY A 329 43.63 17.21 9.06
C GLY A 329 42.10 17.13 9.02
N ASN A 330 41.53 17.22 7.82
CA ASN A 330 40.10 16.99 7.60
C ASN A 330 39.87 15.58 7.03
N VAL A 331 38.80 14.94 7.48
CA VAL A 331 38.25 13.71 6.87
C VAL A 331 37.17 14.12 5.89
N ASP A 332 37.51 14.03 4.59
CA ASP A 332 36.64 14.39 3.48
C ASP A 332 36.03 13.13 2.86
N VAL A 333 34.71 13.01 2.93
CA VAL A 333 33.94 11.90 2.34
C VAL A 333 33.31 12.37 1.03
N PHE A 334 33.72 11.78 -0.09
CA PHE A 334 33.18 12.10 -1.42
C PHE A 334 32.08 11.12 -1.85
N GLU A 335 31.31 11.53 -2.87
CA GLU A 335 30.25 10.71 -3.46
C GLU A 335 30.79 9.37 -3.99
N GLY A 336 30.20 8.28 -3.49
CA GLY A 336 30.55 6.91 -3.87
C GLY A 336 31.64 6.28 -3.01
N GLN A 337 32.19 7.00 -2.03
CA GLN A 337 33.11 6.43 -1.04
C GLN A 337 32.36 5.92 0.19
N GLU A 338 32.82 4.81 0.76
CA GLU A 338 32.33 4.32 2.05
C GLU A 338 33.06 5.07 3.19
N PRO A 339 32.33 5.70 4.14
CA PRO A 339 32.93 6.42 5.26
C PRO A 339 33.93 5.59 6.07
N ALA A 340 33.68 4.28 6.26
CA ALA A 340 34.62 3.39 6.94
C ALA A 340 35.98 3.30 6.24
N ASP A 341 36.01 3.19 4.91
CA ASP A 341 37.28 3.10 4.16
C ASP A 341 38.07 4.41 4.30
N VAL A 342 37.39 5.56 4.22
CA VAL A 342 38.01 6.89 4.37
C VAL A 342 38.60 7.08 5.78
N VAL A 343 37.85 6.67 6.81
CA VAL A 343 38.31 6.76 8.21
C VAL A 343 39.48 5.84 8.46
N TYR A 344 39.46 4.61 7.96
CA TYR A 344 40.57 3.67 8.12
C TYR A 344 41.83 4.15 7.40
N GLN A 345 41.68 4.68 6.18
CA GLN A 345 42.80 5.26 5.44
C GLN A 345 43.39 6.48 6.17
N PHE A 346 42.55 7.34 6.75
CA PHE A 346 43.00 8.47 7.56
C PHE A 346 43.68 7.98 8.85
N ALA A 347 43.12 6.97 9.51
CA ALA A 347 43.66 6.38 10.73
C ALA A 347 45.04 5.75 10.51
N GLU A 348 45.24 5.03 9.40
CA GLU A 348 46.54 4.46 9.03
C GLU A 348 47.57 5.56 8.73
N LYS A 349 47.18 6.57 7.94
CA LYS A 349 48.05 7.69 7.58
C LYS A 349 48.53 8.49 8.80
N HIS A 350 47.69 8.61 9.82
CA HIS A 350 47.96 9.41 11.02
C HIS A 350 48.25 8.58 12.28
N ASN A 351 48.36 7.24 12.17
CA ASN A 351 48.57 6.29 13.27
C ASN A 351 47.60 6.48 14.46
N LEU A 352 46.30 6.58 14.17
CA LEU A 352 45.25 6.69 15.20
C LEU A 352 45.05 5.35 15.94
N ALA A 353 44.74 5.41 17.24
CA ALA A 353 44.42 4.22 18.03
C ALA A 353 43.09 3.58 17.57
N PRO A 354 42.91 2.25 17.74
CA PRO A 354 41.68 1.57 17.31
C PRO A 354 40.41 2.14 17.94
N GLU A 355 40.45 2.52 19.22
CA GLU A 355 39.31 3.12 19.93
C GLU A 355 38.95 4.51 19.37
N ASP A 356 39.94 5.37 19.13
CA ASP A 356 39.73 6.71 18.55
C ASP A 356 39.20 6.64 17.12
N ARG A 357 39.63 5.62 16.36
CA ARG A 357 39.14 5.34 15.00
C ARG A 357 37.67 4.94 15.00
N GLU A 358 37.24 4.09 15.94
CA GLU A 358 35.84 3.69 16.08
C GLU A 358 34.96 4.87 16.50
N VAL A 359 35.41 5.70 17.44
CA VAL A 359 34.72 6.94 17.84
C VAL A 359 34.60 7.91 16.66
N LEU A 360 35.66 8.05 15.85
CA LEU A 360 35.65 8.90 14.66
C LEU A 360 34.64 8.39 13.62
N LEU A 361 34.63 7.07 13.35
CA LEU A 361 33.67 6.45 12.44
C LEU A 361 32.23 6.59 12.96
N ASP A 362 32.01 6.35 14.25
CA ASP A 362 30.70 6.54 14.87
C ASP A 362 30.25 8.00 14.84
N SER A 363 31.14 8.96 15.02
CA SER A 363 30.79 10.38 14.92
C SER A 363 30.35 10.78 13.49
N LEU A 364 30.96 10.16 12.46
CA LEU A 364 30.61 10.35 11.06
C LEU A 364 29.28 9.68 10.69
N CYS A 365 29.03 8.49 11.25
CA CYS A 365 27.89 7.65 10.91
C CYS A 365 26.65 7.85 11.79
N ASN A 366 26.81 8.37 13.01
CA ASN A 366 25.77 8.50 14.03
C ASN A 366 25.33 9.95 14.26
N SER A 367 25.57 10.86 13.31
CA SER A 367 25.05 12.22 13.39
C SER A 367 23.52 12.21 13.29
N SER A 368 22.86 11.86 14.39
CA SER A 368 21.44 12.03 14.59
C SER A 368 21.12 13.50 14.41
N ILE A 369 20.18 13.78 13.52
CA ILE A 369 19.52 15.08 13.37
C ILE A 369 19.17 15.58 14.79
N PRO A 370 19.61 16.77 15.21
CA PRO A 370 19.03 17.39 16.40
C PRO A 370 17.56 17.64 16.11
N THR A 371 16.68 16.81 16.69
CA THR A 371 15.27 17.16 16.86
C THR A 371 15.20 18.24 17.93
N SER A 372 15.38 19.49 17.51
CA SER A 372 15.02 20.66 18.30
C SER A 372 14.70 21.79 17.32
N GLU A 373 13.59 22.49 17.58
CA GLU A 373 13.03 23.61 16.83
C GLU A 373 13.94 24.87 16.79
N GLN A 374 15.25 24.70 16.57
CA GLN A 374 16.26 25.78 16.52
C GLN A 374 17.27 25.56 15.37
N ALA A 375 16.83 24.98 14.24
CA ALA A 375 17.67 24.74 13.07
C ALA A 375 17.17 25.50 11.82
N GLU A 376 16.76 26.76 11.96
CA GLU A 376 16.44 27.60 10.79
C GLU A 376 17.61 28.45 10.27
N ASP A 377 18.76 28.51 10.97
CA ASP A 377 19.81 29.49 10.64
C ASP A 377 21.21 28.93 10.29
N GLU A 378 21.38 27.62 10.06
CA GLU A 378 22.63 27.11 9.47
C GLU A 378 22.42 26.54 8.06
N GLU A 379 23.15 27.10 7.10
CA GLU A 379 23.13 26.70 5.70
C GLU A 379 23.41 25.21 5.49
N GLY A 380 22.43 24.54 4.90
CA GLY A 380 22.56 23.20 4.32
C GLY A 380 22.06 22.13 5.26
N GLU A 381 20.95 21.49 4.87
CA GLU A 381 20.64 20.13 5.30
C GLU A 381 21.88 19.25 5.06
N LYS A 382 22.71 19.07 6.10
CA LYS A 382 23.87 18.21 6.06
C LYS A 382 23.37 16.78 5.84
N GLU A 383 23.51 16.28 4.62
CA GLU A 383 23.01 14.97 4.19
C GLU A 383 23.47 13.88 5.17
N PRO A 384 22.55 13.04 5.70
CA PRO A 384 22.95 11.92 6.54
C PRO A 384 23.86 11.00 5.72
N LEU A 385 25.08 10.79 6.18
CA LEU A 385 26.00 9.86 5.54
C LEU A 385 25.44 8.45 5.73
N THR A 386 25.23 7.74 4.62
CA THR A 386 24.91 6.31 4.67
C THR A 386 26.20 5.55 4.89
N CYS A 387 26.46 5.15 6.13
CA CYS A 387 27.52 4.19 6.41
C CYS A 387 26.98 2.77 6.23
N SER A 388 27.48 2.08 5.21
CA SER A 388 27.08 0.72 4.92
C SER A 388 27.94 -0.31 5.65
N ARG A 389 29.18 0.05 6.03
CA ARG A 389 30.15 -0.85 6.67
C ARG A 389 30.79 -0.20 7.90
N TYR A 390 31.27 -1.02 8.83
CA TYR A 390 31.98 -0.59 10.07
C TYR A 390 33.50 -0.78 9.98
N ALA A 391 33.97 -1.47 8.94
CA ALA A 391 35.37 -1.74 8.68
C ALA A 391 35.57 -1.98 7.17
N PRO A 392 36.80 -1.88 6.65
CA PRO A 392 37.10 -2.18 5.25
C PRO A 392 36.89 -3.66 4.94
N VAL A 393 36.62 -3.98 3.66
CA VAL A 393 36.47 -5.36 3.19
C VAL A 393 37.85 -6.01 3.06
N VAL A 394 38.06 -7.14 3.74
CA VAL A 394 39.30 -7.94 3.64
C VAL A 394 39.15 -9.11 2.68
N PHE A 395 37.93 -9.60 2.45
CA PHE A 395 37.65 -10.66 1.49
C PHE A 395 36.27 -10.47 0.88
N GLN A 396 36.16 -10.76 -0.43
CA GLN A 396 34.90 -10.73 -1.14
C GLN A 396 34.76 -11.94 -2.06
N ALA A 397 33.58 -12.55 -2.10
CA ALA A 397 33.29 -13.65 -3.00
C ALA A 397 31.86 -13.55 -3.57
N PRO A 398 31.67 -13.74 -4.88
CA PRO A 398 30.33 -13.85 -5.44
C PRO A 398 29.68 -15.15 -4.96
N VAL A 399 28.47 -15.06 -4.41
CA VAL A 399 27.69 -16.21 -3.96
C VAL A 399 26.54 -16.41 -4.94
N ALA A 400 26.39 -17.64 -5.44
CA ALA A 400 25.26 -18.05 -6.25
C ALA A 400 24.34 -18.98 -5.45
N ALA A 401 23.03 -18.87 -5.67
CA ALA A 401 22.07 -19.82 -5.15
C ALA A 401 22.24 -21.19 -5.83
N GLN A 402 21.70 -22.24 -5.22
CA GLN A 402 21.78 -23.62 -5.75
C GLN A 402 21.19 -23.78 -7.16
N ASN A 403 20.35 -22.84 -7.59
CA ASN A 403 19.75 -22.77 -8.93
C ASN A 403 20.63 -22.02 -9.97
N GLY A 404 21.83 -21.57 -9.59
CA GLY A 404 22.76 -20.83 -10.44
C GLY A 404 22.52 -19.31 -10.51
N SER A 405 21.52 -18.76 -9.83
CA SER A 405 21.31 -17.30 -9.82
C SER A 405 22.27 -16.61 -8.86
N SER A 406 22.94 -15.54 -9.30
CA SER A 406 23.78 -14.71 -8.43
C SER A 406 22.94 -14.11 -7.28
N LEU A 407 23.29 -14.45 -6.04
CA LEU A 407 22.67 -13.90 -4.83
C LEU A 407 23.28 -12.55 -4.48
N GLY A 408 24.56 -12.35 -4.80
CA GLY A 408 25.29 -11.12 -4.52
C GLY A 408 26.75 -11.40 -4.22
N ILE A 409 27.47 -10.39 -3.73
CA ILE A 409 28.84 -10.51 -3.26
C ILE A 409 28.80 -10.59 -1.74
N LEU A 410 29.36 -11.67 -1.19
CA LEU A 410 29.64 -11.80 0.22
C LEU A 410 30.90 -10.99 0.54
N GLU A 411 30.79 -10.07 1.49
CA GLU A 411 31.89 -9.25 1.98
C GLU A 411 32.21 -9.62 3.43
N VAL A 412 33.46 -9.98 3.69
CA VAL A 412 34.03 -10.20 5.03
C VAL A 412 34.82 -8.94 5.39
N LEU A 413 34.48 -8.33 6.53
CA LEU A 413 35.08 -7.09 7.00
C LEU A 413 36.35 -7.36 7.83
N ASP A 414 37.21 -6.36 7.99
CA ASP A 414 38.40 -6.44 8.84
C ASP A 414 38.03 -6.76 10.30
N ASN A 415 38.72 -7.73 10.91
CA ASN A 415 38.42 -8.31 12.23
C ASN A 415 37.05 -9.02 12.36
N GLU A 416 36.35 -9.28 11.25
CA GLU A 416 35.13 -10.10 11.24
C GLU A 416 35.43 -11.56 10.89
N GLU A 417 34.85 -12.49 11.64
CA GLU A 417 34.96 -13.91 11.31
C GLU A 417 34.07 -14.26 10.10
N PRO A 418 34.53 -15.10 9.15
CA PRO A 418 33.73 -15.46 7.98
C PRO A 418 32.32 -15.99 8.30
N ALA A 419 32.15 -16.68 9.44
CA ALA A 419 30.85 -17.14 9.91
C ALA A 419 29.86 -15.98 10.15
N ASP A 420 30.32 -14.85 10.69
CA ASP A 420 29.51 -13.67 10.99
C ASP A 420 29.10 -12.94 9.70
N ALA A 421 30.04 -12.84 8.75
CA ALA A 421 29.79 -12.29 7.43
C ALA A 421 28.74 -13.12 6.66
N VAL A 422 28.83 -14.45 6.74
CA VAL A 422 27.87 -15.36 6.11
C VAL A 422 26.51 -15.33 6.82
N ALA A 423 26.46 -15.18 8.14
CA ALA A 423 25.21 -14.99 8.86
C ALA A 423 24.49 -13.71 8.41
N ARG A 424 25.22 -12.59 8.31
CA ARG A 424 24.70 -11.31 7.80
C ARG A 424 24.20 -11.43 6.36
N PHE A 425 25.00 -12.01 5.46
CA PHE A 425 24.63 -12.20 4.05
C PHE A 425 23.46 -13.17 3.90
N GLY A 426 23.50 -14.30 4.61
CA GLY A 426 22.47 -15.32 4.54
C GLY A 426 21.12 -14.85 5.06
N ASN A 427 21.08 -14.04 6.12
CA ASN A 427 19.83 -13.43 6.61
C ASN A 427 19.25 -12.42 5.63
N LYS A 428 20.09 -11.59 4.99
CA LYS A 428 19.65 -10.65 3.95
C LYS A 428 19.03 -11.35 2.74
N HIS A 429 19.51 -12.55 2.42
CA HIS A 429 19.07 -13.34 1.26
C HIS A 429 18.14 -14.51 1.61
N GLU A 430 17.64 -14.58 2.85
CA GLU A 430 16.75 -15.64 3.35
C GLU A 430 17.28 -17.08 3.12
N LEU A 431 18.60 -17.27 3.24
CA LEU A 431 19.24 -18.57 3.05
C LEU A 431 18.92 -19.54 4.18
N ASN A 432 18.78 -20.82 3.84
CA ASN A 432 18.54 -21.86 4.83
C ASN A 432 19.82 -22.15 5.66
N PRO A 433 19.71 -22.77 6.85
CA PRO A 433 20.87 -23.02 7.70
C PRO A 433 21.95 -23.91 7.05
N GLU A 434 21.55 -24.85 6.18
CA GLU A 434 22.48 -25.74 5.48
C GLU A 434 23.27 -24.99 4.40
N GLU A 435 22.61 -24.11 3.64
CA GLU A 435 23.22 -23.21 2.65
C GLU A 435 24.24 -22.29 3.30
N LYS A 436 23.90 -21.67 4.44
CA LYS A 436 24.83 -20.85 5.21
C LYS A 436 26.06 -21.64 5.64
N LYS A 437 25.87 -22.85 6.20
CA LYS A 437 27.00 -23.72 6.62
C LYS A 437 27.92 -24.08 5.46
N ASN A 438 27.36 -24.38 4.30
CA ASN A 438 28.13 -24.67 3.09
C ASN A 438 28.94 -23.45 2.63
N ILE A 439 28.35 -22.25 2.69
CA ILE A 439 29.04 -21.00 2.34
C ILE A 439 30.18 -20.71 3.34
N VAL A 440 29.95 -20.85 4.66
CA VAL A 440 31.02 -20.69 5.67
C VAL A 440 32.20 -21.59 5.34
N THR A 441 31.94 -22.89 5.12
CA THR A 441 33.00 -23.86 4.80
C THR A 441 33.79 -23.46 3.55
N GLY A 442 33.09 -23.02 2.49
CA GLY A 442 33.73 -22.58 1.25
C GLY A 442 34.56 -21.31 1.41
N VAL A 443 34.08 -20.33 2.17
CA VAL A 443 34.77 -19.06 2.41
C VAL A 443 36.00 -19.26 3.29
N CYS A 444 35.91 -20.10 4.32
CA CYS A 444 37.03 -20.42 5.19
C CYS A 444 38.19 -21.08 4.42
N GLN A 445 37.88 -21.96 3.46
CA GLN A 445 38.88 -22.58 2.61
C GLN A 445 39.49 -21.62 1.59
N ALA A 446 38.68 -20.70 1.03
CA ALA A 446 39.10 -19.80 -0.05
C ALA A 446 39.81 -18.52 0.44
N SER A 447 39.46 -18.03 1.63
CA SER A 447 39.95 -16.73 2.15
C SER A 447 41.28 -16.82 2.89
N GLY A 448 41.61 -17.99 3.47
CA GLY A 448 42.78 -18.14 4.35
C GLY A 448 42.64 -17.40 5.70
N LEU A 449 41.44 -16.91 6.03
CA LEU A 449 41.12 -16.28 7.32
C LEU A 449 40.90 -17.36 8.40
N GLU A 450 41.17 -17.02 9.66
CA GLU A 450 40.92 -17.92 10.78
C GLU A 450 39.41 -18.12 10.98
N CYS A 451 38.94 -19.35 10.75
CA CYS A 451 37.57 -19.75 11.03
C CYS A 451 37.54 -20.70 12.23
N THR A 452 36.92 -20.24 13.31
CA THR A 452 36.75 -20.98 14.56
C THR A 452 35.33 -21.54 14.71
N ARG A 453 34.32 -20.92 14.06
CA ARG A 453 32.89 -21.24 14.21
C ARG A 453 32.19 -21.57 12.89
N ASP A 454 31.22 -22.48 12.97
CA ASP A 454 30.29 -22.80 11.88
C ASP A 454 29.06 -21.87 11.83
N VAL A 455 28.77 -21.19 12.94
CA VAL A 455 27.60 -20.31 13.11
C VAL A 455 28.06 -18.91 13.50
N GLY A 456 27.61 -17.92 12.74
CA GLY A 456 27.92 -16.52 12.98
C GLY A 456 27.21 -15.93 14.20
N ILE A 457 27.84 -14.95 14.84
CA ILE A 457 27.28 -14.08 15.87
C ILE A 457 26.66 -12.89 15.13
N LEU A 458 25.36 -12.70 15.30
CA LEU A 458 24.65 -11.54 14.74
C LEU A 458 24.87 -10.29 15.60
N TYR A 459 24.92 -10.49 16.92
CA TYR A 459 25.04 -9.42 17.88
C TYR A 459 25.70 -9.93 19.17
N GLU A 460 26.53 -9.11 19.79
CA GLU A 460 27.10 -9.39 21.11
C GLU A 460 26.64 -8.28 22.06
N ALA A 461 25.77 -8.63 23.01
CA ALA A 461 25.27 -7.67 23.98
C ALA A 461 26.18 -7.62 25.21
N VAL A 462 26.34 -6.44 25.79
CA VAL A 462 27.03 -6.29 27.09
C VAL A 462 25.99 -6.07 28.17
N TYR A 463 25.85 -7.03 29.09
CA TYR A 463 24.97 -6.90 30.24
C TYR A 463 25.78 -6.46 31.47
N THR A 464 25.33 -5.40 32.14
CA THR A 464 25.93 -4.96 33.41
C THR A 464 25.12 -5.52 34.57
N LEU A 465 25.73 -6.40 35.35
CA LEU A 465 25.14 -6.97 36.55
C LEU A 465 24.97 -5.89 37.65
N PRO A 466 24.07 -6.09 38.63
CA PRO A 466 23.87 -5.12 39.72
C PRO A 466 25.12 -4.83 40.56
N ASP A 467 26.13 -5.71 40.52
CA ASP A 467 27.43 -5.55 41.18
C ASP A 467 28.45 -4.73 40.35
N GLY A 468 28.08 -4.28 39.16
CA GLY A 468 28.91 -3.51 38.23
C GLY A 468 29.77 -4.34 37.29
N GLN A 469 29.75 -5.68 37.37
CA GLN A 469 30.45 -6.54 36.43
C GLN A 469 29.79 -6.52 35.05
N ARG A 470 30.59 -6.41 33.99
CA ARG A 470 30.12 -6.44 32.59
C ARG A 470 30.40 -7.80 31.99
N GLU A 471 29.35 -8.51 31.60
CA GLU A 471 29.45 -9.79 30.89
C GLU A 471 28.99 -9.61 29.43
N ARG A 472 29.64 -10.33 28.52
CA ARG A 472 29.28 -10.35 27.09
C ARG A 472 28.42 -11.56 26.79
N LEU A 473 27.32 -11.35 26.08
CA LEU A 473 26.38 -12.39 25.67
C LEU A 473 26.25 -12.42 24.15
N PRO A 474 26.82 -13.44 23.47
CA PRO A 474 26.71 -13.58 22.03
C PRO A 474 25.34 -14.15 21.61
N PHE A 475 24.76 -13.58 20.57
CA PHE A 475 23.52 -14.02 19.92
C PHE A 475 23.87 -14.64 18.56
N TYR A 476 23.72 -15.96 18.47
CA TYR A 476 24.05 -16.71 17.27
C TYR A 476 22.93 -16.67 16.23
N ASP A 477 23.32 -16.80 14.96
CA ASP A 477 22.39 -16.88 13.85
C ASP A 477 21.45 -18.11 13.97
N GLY A 478 20.15 -17.88 13.73
CA GLY A 478 19.09 -18.89 13.87
C GLY A 478 18.54 -19.08 15.30
N GLN A 479 19.17 -18.51 16.34
CA GLN A 479 18.60 -18.51 17.69
C GLN A 479 17.59 -17.37 17.86
N ASP A 480 16.52 -17.60 18.64
CA ASP A 480 15.64 -16.50 19.04
C ASP A 480 16.22 -15.81 20.26
N SER A 481 16.36 -14.49 20.18
CA SER A 481 17.00 -13.66 21.21
C SER A 481 16.31 -13.78 22.57
N THR A 482 14.99 -14.04 22.55
CA THR A 482 14.19 -14.22 23.76
C THR A 482 14.55 -15.49 24.51
N ASP A 483 14.85 -16.59 23.80
CA ASP A 483 15.27 -17.84 24.44
C ASP A 483 16.67 -17.73 25.05
N VAL A 484 17.59 -17.06 24.34
CA VAL A 484 18.97 -16.82 24.82
C VAL A 484 18.95 -16.01 26.12
N ILE A 485 18.16 -14.94 26.15
CA ILE A 485 18.00 -14.09 27.34
C ILE A 485 17.28 -14.84 28.47
N TYR A 486 16.33 -15.72 28.16
CA TYR A 486 15.66 -16.55 29.14
C TYR A 486 16.63 -17.50 29.84
N GLU A 487 17.42 -18.27 29.09
CA GLU A 487 18.40 -19.22 29.62
C GLU A 487 19.51 -18.49 30.41
N TYR A 488 20.02 -17.37 29.88
CA TYR A 488 20.97 -16.52 30.62
C TYR A 488 20.36 -15.97 31.92
N GLY A 489 19.10 -15.56 31.86
CA GLY A 489 18.35 -15.09 33.01
C GLY A 489 18.17 -16.16 34.08
N LEU A 490 17.94 -17.42 33.71
CA LEU A 490 17.89 -18.53 34.66
C LEU A 490 19.26 -18.78 35.32
N MET A 491 20.34 -18.75 34.52
CA MET A 491 21.71 -18.95 35.04
C MET A 491 22.15 -17.85 36.02
N ARG A 492 21.66 -16.62 35.85
CA ARG A 492 21.99 -15.45 36.68
C ARG A 492 20.86 -15.06 37.65
N ASN A 493 19.81 -15.87 37.75
CA ASN A 493 18.63 -15.64 38.59
C ASN A 493 18.01 -14.23 38.40
N LEU A 494 17.91 -13.78 37.15
CA LEU A 494 17.34 -12.49 36.79
C LEU A 494 15.82 -12.51 36.94
N THR A 495 15.25 -11.41 37.44
CA THR A 495 13.80 -11.22 37.51
C THR A 495 13.18 -11.10 36.12
N LEU A 496 11.88 -11.40 35.99
CA LEU A 496 11.14 -11.22 34.72
C LEU A 496 11.31 -9.82 34.13
N ARG A 497 11.26 -8.77 34.97
CA ARG A 497 11.42 -7.37 34.53
C ARG A 497 12.83 -7.09 33.99
N GLN A 498 13.86 -7.62 34.65
CA GLN A 498 15.25 -7.48 34.17
C GLN A 498 15.44 -8.15 32.80
N ARG A 499 14.87 -9.35 32.62
CA ARG A 499 14.92 -10.07 31.34
C ARG A 499 14.19 -9.32 30.22
N GLN A 500 13.00 -8.79 30.51
CA GLN A 500 12.22 -8.00 29.55
C GLN A 500 12.93 -6.71 29.14
N LYS A 501 13.48 -5.97 30.11
CA LYS A 501 14.23 -4.75 29.82
C LYS A 501 15.45 -5.04 28.95
N PHE A 502 16.20 -6.10 29.29
CA PHE A 502 17.35 -6.52 28.49
C PHE A 502 16.95 -6.94 27.07
N LEU A 503 15.84 -7.67 26.92
CA LEU A 503 15.31 -8.03 25.60
C LEU A 503 14.91 -6.81 24.76
N ILE A 504 14.26 -5.82 25.36
CA ILE A 504 13.89 -4.57 24.69
C ILE A 504 15.13 -3.81 24.21
N GLU A 505 16.19 -3.74 25.03
CA GLU A 505 17.46 -3.10 24.67
C GLU A 505 18.11 -3.83 23.49
N VAL A 506 18.20 -5.17 23.55
CA VAL A 506 18.81 -6.00 22.50
C VAL A 506 18.03 -5.92 21.18
N CYS A 507 16.69 -5.97 21.22
CA CYS A 507 15.87 -6.04 20.02
C CYS A 507 15.62 -4.67 19.36
N ASN A 508 15.83 -3.57 20.09
CA ASN A 508 15.73 -2.21 19.53
C ASN A 508 17.09 -1.62 19.12
N GLU A 509 18.16 -2.41 19.12
CA GLU A 509 19.46 -1.97 18.63
C GLU A 509 19.35 -1.52 17.14
N PRO A 510 19.59 -0.24 16.82
CA PRO A 510 19.30 0.32 15.49
C PRO A 510 20.14 -0.26 14.36
N ARG A 511 21.29 -0.86 14.68
CA ARG A 511 22.34 -1.23 13.71
C ARG A 511 22.47 -2.74 13.49
N LYS A 512 22.17 -3.55 14.49
CA LYS A 512 22.25 -5.01 14.46
C LYS A 512 21.03 -5.57 15.19
N ARG A 513 19.92 -5.79 14.47
CA ARG A 513 18.75 -6.44 15.07
C ARG A 513 18.96 -7.95 15.07
N PRO A 514 19.20 -8.59 16.22
CA PRO A 514 19.19 -10.04 16.29
C PRO A 514 17.76 -10.56 16.06
N ASN A 515 17.62 -11.87 15.89
CA ASN A 515 16.34 -12.47 15.58
C ASN A 515 15.39 -12.39 16.79
N CYS A 516 14.50 -11.40 16.79
CA CYS A 516 13.53 -11.14 17.85
C CYS A 516 12.12 -11.40 17.33
N THR A 517 11.76 -12.67 17.11
CA THR A 517 10.47 -13.01 16.49
C THR A 517 9.30 -12.92 17.46
N ARG A 518 9.56 -13.17 18.75
CA ARG A 518 8.55 -13.23 19.82
C ARG A 518 9.09 -12.64 21.10
N ALA A 519 8.19 -12.18 21.96
CA ALA A 519 8.54 -11.66 23.27
C ALA A 519 8.51 -12.72 24.38
N GLU A 520 7.75 -13.80 24.19
CA GLU A 520 7.66 -14.91 25.14
C GLU A 520 8.66 -16.03 24.79
N PRO A 521 9.50 -16.47 25.74
CA PRO A 521 10.46 -17.54 25.50
C PRO A 521 9.75 -18.88 25.30
N MET A 522 10.34 -19.73 24.46
CA MET A 522 9.85 -21.08 24.21
C MET A 522 10.42 -22.03 25.26
N LEU A 523 9.53 -22.65 26.02
CA LEU A 523 9.90 -23.58 27.08
C LEU A 523 10.12 -24.99 26.52
N ILE A 524 9.26 -25.40 25.59
CA ILE A 524 9.25 -26.74 24.99
C ILE A 524 8.92 -26.64 23.50
N ASN A 525 9.63 -27.42 22.68
CA ASN A 525 9.35 -27.65 21.26
C ASN A 525 9.41 -29.15 20.96
N ILE A 526 8.26 -29.79 20.75
CA ILE A 526 8.17 -31.23 20.48
C ILE A 526 7.69 -31.46 19.04
N PRO A 527 8.52 -32.03 18.15
CA PRO A 527 8.08 -32.43 16.83
C PRO A 527 7.21 -33.69 16.92
N VAL A 528 5.95 -33.57 16.47
CA VAL A 528 4.99 -34.67 16.39
C VAL A 528 4.99 -35.23 14.97
N TRP A 529 5.20 -36.54 14.85
CA TRP A 529 5.29 -37.25 13.59
C TRP A 529 4.06 -38.14 13.40
N GLU A 530 3.52 -38.17 12.18
CA GLU A 530 2.46 -39.09 11.78
C GLU A 530 3.04 -40.46 11.38
N SER A 531 4.23 -40.46 10.78
CA SER A 531 4.99 -41.65 10.40
C SER A 531 6.49 -41.33 10.36
N ALA A 532 7.34 -42.35 10.15
CA ALA A 532 8.81 -42.19 10.13
C ALA A 532 9.34 -41.14 9.14
N SER A 533 8.55 -40.77 8.12
CA SER A 533 8.92 -39.78 7.09
C SER A 533 7.98 -38.56 7.01
N SER A 534 6.88 -38.53 7.77
CA SER A 534 5.88 -37.45 7.71
C SER A 534 5.74 -36.77 9.06
N LYS A 535 6.19 -35.51 9.13
CA LYS A 535 6.03 -34.65 10.30
C LYS A 535 4.62 -34.04 10.29
N LEU A 536 3.86 -34.23 11.35
CA LEU A 536 2.50 -33.70 11.50
C LEU A 536 2.53 -32.22 11.89
N GLY A 537 3.43 -31.85 12.79
CA GLY A 537 3.61 -30.47 13.27
C GLY A 537 4.50 -30.40 14.50
N ASP A 538 4.71 -29.20 15.04
CA ASP A 538 5.44 -28.96 16.28
C ASP A 538 4.48 -28.50 17.38
N VAL A 539 4.60 -29.07 18.57
CA VAL A 539 3.93 -28.58 19.78
C VAL A 539 4.91 -27.63 20.48
N GLN A 540 4.61 -26.33 20.40
CA GLN A 540 5.41 -25.25 20.95
C GLN A 540 4.70 -24.63 22.14
N ILE A 541 5.33 -24.60 23.30
CA ILE A 541 4.76 -24.04 24.53
C ILE A 541 5.61 -22.84 24.95
N LEU A 542 4.98 -21.67 25.05
CA LEU A 542 5.61 -20.42 25.46
C LEU A 542 5.42 -20.15 26.96
N GLU A 543 6.30 -19.34 27.55
CA GLU A 543 6.22 -18.94 28.96
C GLU A 543 4.89 -18.22 29.27
N GLY A 544 4.08 -18.80 30.15
CA GLY A 544 2.79 -18.25 30.57
C GLY A 544 1.56 -18.87 29.90
N GLN A 545 1.73 -19.78 28.94
CA GLN A 545 0.64 -20.58 28.39
C GLN A 545 0.36 -21.80 29.27
N GLU A 546 -0.91 -22.25 29.29
CA GLU A 546 -1.26 -23.52 29.93
C GLU A 546 -0.96 -24.68 28.96
N PRO A 547 -0.03 -25.59 29.30
CA PRO A 547 0.42 -26.63 28.36
C PRO A 547 -0.71 -27.54 27.85
N VAL A 548 -1.68 -27.85 28.71
CA VAL A 548 -2.82 -28.73 28.39
C VAL A 548 -3.73 -28.11 27.32
N ASP A 549 -3.90 -26.78 27.32
CA ASP A 549 -4.69 -26.08 26.29
C ASP A 549 -3.97 -26.08 24.95
N VAL A 550 -2.64 -25.89 24.96
CA VAL A 550 -1.81 -25.90 23.74
C VAL A 550 -1.85 -27.29 23.08
N VAL A 551 -1.73 -28.35 23.88
CA VAL A 551 -1.85 -29.73 23.38
C VAL A 551 -3.25 -29.98 22.82
N TYR A 552 -4.31 -29.54 23.52
CA TYR A 552 -5.67 -29.66 23.01
C TYR A 552 -5.87 -28.90 21.69
N ALA A 553 -5.37 -27.66 21.58
CA ALA A 553 -5.45 -26.86 20.36
C ALA A 553 -4.71 -27.52 19.19
N PHE A 554 -3.54 -28.13 19.44
CA PHE A 554 -2.82 -28.93 18.46
C PHE A 554 -3.66 -30.13 18.01
N MET A 555 -4.23 -30.88 18.95
CA MET A 555 -5.08 -32.02 18.64
C MET A 555 -6.35 -31.65 17.89
N GLU A 556 -6.97 -30.51 18.18
CA GLU A 556 -8.13 -29.99 17.47
C GLU A 556 -7.80 -29.58 16.04
N LYS A 557 -6.66 -28.91 15.85
CA LYS A 557 -6.16 -28.53 14.54
C LYS A 557 -5.86 -29.72 13.63
N HIS A 558 -5.37 -30.82 14.20
CA HIS A 558 -5.00 -32.04 13.47
C HIS A 558 -6.01 -33.19 13.60
N ASP A 559 -7.14 -32.96 14.27
CA ASP A 559 -8.23 -33.92 14.45
C ASP A 559 -7.86 -35.28 15.10
N LEU A 560 -6.95 -35.25 16.07
CA LEU A 560 -6.32 -36.44 16.68
C LEU A 560 -7.11 -37.06 17.85
N PHE A 561 -8.38 -36.70 18.04
CA PHE A 561 -9.16 -37.17 19.21
C PHE A 561 -9.61 -38.63 19.13
N GLN A 562 -9.57 -39.25 17.95
CA GLN A 562 -9.91 -40.68 17.77
C GLN A 562 -8.68 -41.62 17.83
N THR A 563 -7.45 -41.08 17.89
CA THR A 563 -6.22 -41.88 18.03
C THR A 563 -5.92 -42.10 19.51
N ALA A 564 -6.56 -43.11 20.10
CA ALA A 564 -6.61 -43.37 21.54
C ALA A 564 -5.27 -43.61 22.29
N PRO A 565 -4.09 -43.82 21.66
CA PRO A 565 -2.83 -43.74 22.41
C PRO A 565 -2.09 -42.40 22.26
N LEU A 566 -2.40 -41.56 21.26
CA LEU A 566 -1.62 -40.35 20.99
C LEU A 566 -2.03 -39.16 21.88
N ASN A 567 -3.30 -39.10 22.27
CA ASN A 567 -3.85 -38.04 23.12
C ASN A 567 -3.28 -38.06 24.55
N THR A 568 -3.28 -39.23 25.19
CA THR A 568 -2.78 -39.42 26.54
C THR A 568 -1.27 -39.30 26.59
N THR A 569 -0.57 -39.91 25.63
CA THR A 569 0.90 -39.86 25.58
C THR A 569 1.43 -38.45 25.37
N LEU A 570 0.83 -37.65 24.48
CA LEU A 570 1.31 -36.28 24.24
C LEU A 570 1.09 -35.36 25.47
N LEU A 571 -0.06 -35.50 26.15
CA LEU A 571 -0.33 -34.79 27.40
C LEU A 571 0.64 -35.22 28.52
N GLU A 572 0.91 -36.51 28.66
CA GLU A 572 1.86 -37.03 29.65
C GLU A 572 3.30 -36.57 29.39
N ILE A 573 3.75 -36.60 28.12
CA ILE A 573 5.08 -36.13 27.72
C ILE A 573 5.27 -34.65 28.07
N VAL A 574 4.24 -33.83 27.84
CA VAL A 574 4.30 -32.40 28.12
C VAL A 574 4.25 -32.13 29.62
N CYS A 575 3.29 -32.69 30.36
CA CYS A 575 3.11 -32.37 31.78
C CYS A 575 4.11 -33.04 32.71
N ASN A 576 4.85 -34.06 32.27
CA ASN A 576 5.95 -34.66 33.04
C ASN A 576 7.29 -33.93 32.83
N ASN A 577 7.34 -32.91 31.96
CA ASN A 577 8.57 -32.17 31.68
C ASN A 577 8.83 -31.12 32.76
N THR A 578 10.05 -31.05 33.29
CA THR A 578 10.45 -30.11 34.35
C THR A 578 10.47 -28.65 33.91
N ARG A 579 10.41 -28.35 32.60
CA ARG A 579 10.41 -26.99 32.06
C ARG A 579 9.04 -26.31 32.05
N VAL A 580 7.95 -27.06 32.25
CA VAL A 580 6.58 -26.52 32.22
C VAL A 580 5.79 -26.97 33.45
N GLU A 581 4.84 -26.14 33.88
CA GLU A 581 3.95 -26.45 35.00
C GLU A 581 2.52 -26.57 34.46
N CYS A 582 1.92 -27.76 34.60
CA CYS A 582 0.52 -27.98 34.28
C CYS A 582 -0.34 -27.71 35.51
N ASN A 583 -0.98 -26.54 35.56
CA ASN A 583 -1.84 -26.16 36.69
C ASN A 583 -3.15 -26.95 36.71
N ARG A 584 -3.57 -27.47 35.55
CA ARG A 584 -4.81 -28.24 35.41
C ARG A 584 -4.69 -29.37 34.39
N MET A 585 -5.47 -30.42 34.63
CA MET A 585 -5.56 -31.58 33.73
C MET A 585 -6.70 -31.49 32.71
N GLN A 586 -7.68 -30.59 32.92
CA GLN A 586 -8.77 -30.37 31.97
C GLN A 586 -8.43 -29.22 31.00
N PRO A 587 -8.44 -29.47 29.68
CA PRO A 587 -8.22 -28.43 28.70
C PRO A 587 -9.42 -27.49 28.63
N ARG A 588 -9.11 -26.22 28.37
CA ARG A 588 -10.09 -25.19 28.03
C ARG A 588 -9.81 -24.75 26.62
N ARG A 589 -10.88 -24.37 25.94
CA ARG A 589 -10.79 -23.95 24.56
C ARG A 589 -10.30 -22.51 24.48
N THR A 590 -9.20 -22.30 23.77
CA THR A 590 -8.76 -20.98 23.33
C THR A 590 -9.74 -20.49 22.26
N LEU A 591 -10.41 -19.37 22.51
CA LEU A 591 -11.41 -18.82 21.58
C LEU A 591 -10.73 -18.06 20.45
N PHE A 592 -9.77 -17.20 20.80
CA PHE A 592 -8.97 -16.42 19.86
C PHE A 592 -7.66 -15.97 20.52
N SER A 593 -6.70 -15.54 19.71
CA SER A 593 -5.47 -14.90 20.13
C SER A 593 -5.37 -13.50 19.53
N VAL A 594 -4.76 -12.58 20.27
CA VAL A 594 -4.52 -11.20 19.87
C VAL A 594 -3.03 -10.95 19.91
N GLN A 595 -2.47 -10.40 18.85
CA GLN A 595 -1.08 -9.96 18.83
C GLN A 595 -1.02 -8.47 19.21
N ALA A 596 -0.17 -8.15 20.17
CA ALA A 596 0.07 -6.79 20.64
C ALA A 596 1.56 -6.47 20.55
N THR A 597 1.91 -5.43 19.79
CA THR A 597 3.30 -4.99 19.65
C THR A 597 3.62 -3.87 20.65
N TYR A 598 4.66 -4.06 21.46
CA TYR A 598 5.17 -3.06 22.40
C TYR A 598 6.68 -3.01 22.36
N ALA A 599 7.24 -1.80 22.32
CA ALA A 599 8.69 -1.57 22.22
C ALA A 599 9.37 -2.43 21.13
N GLY A 600 8.75 -2.54 19.95
CA GLY A 600 9.28 -3.31 18.82
C GLY A 600 9.11 -4.83 18.89
N LEU A 601 8.56 -5.36 19.98
CA LEU A 601 8.37 -6.80 20.22
C LEU A 601 6.89 -7.18 20.12
N SER A 602 6.60 -8.34 19.49
CA SER A 602 5.24 -8.87 19.38
C SER A 602 4.94 -9.84 20.53
N HIS A 603 3.94 -9.50 21.32
CA HIS A 603 3.37 -10.33 22.38
C HIS A 603 2.10 -11.04 21.89
N THR A 604 1.91 -12.30 22.29
CA THR A 604 0.68 -13.04 21.98
C THR A 604 -0.19 -13.18 23.22
N LEU A 605 -1.40 -12.63 23.18
CA LEU A 605 -2.40 -12.73 24.22
C LEU A 605 -3.52 -13.70 23.81
N GLU A 606 -3.66 -14.81 24.52
CA GLU A 606 -4.69 -15.81 24.26
C GLU A 606 -5.91 -15.62 25.17
N TYR A 607 -7.11 -15.55 24.56
CA TYR A 607 -8.36 -15.56 25.30
C TYR A 607 -8.84 -17.00 25.46
N VAL A 608 -8.53 -17.59 26.61
CA VAL A 608 -9.05 -18.90 27.03
C VAL A 608 -10.38 -18.69 27.76
N ARG A 609 -11.37 -19.52 27.44
CA ARG A 609 -12.69 -19.44 28.08
C ARG A 609 -12.58 -19.56 29.61
N PRO A 610 -13.09 -18.59 30.40
CA PRO A 610 -13.09 -18.68 31.86
C PRO A 610 -14.18 -19.62 32.39
N GLU A 611 -14.14 -19.96 33.68
CA GLU A 611 -15.24 -20.69 34.35
C GLU A 611 -16.52 -19.85 34.42
N SER A 612 -16.38 -18.56 34.68
CA SER A 612 -17.45 -17.58 34.63
C SER A 612 -16.99 -16.31 33.92
N ASP A 613 -17.86 -15.74 33.08
CA ASP A 613 -17.61 -14.48 32.38
C ASP A 613 -17.46 -13.30 33.37
N TRP A 614 -18.09 -13.43 34.55
CA TRP A 614 -18.09 -12.44 35.61
C TRP A 614 -17.46 -13.01 36.88
N ILE A 615 -16.50 -12.28 37.44
CA ILE A 615 -15.86 -12.59 38.72
C ILE A 615 -16.35 -11.54 39.73
N CYS A 616 -17.06 -11.99 40.76
CA CYS A 616 -17.69 -11.13 41.75
C CYS A 616 -17.00 -11.27 43.10
N GLU A 617 -16.45 -10.16 43.60
CA GLU A 617 -15.87 -10.08 44.95
C GLU A 617 -16.87 -9.43 45.91
N THR A 618 -16.91 -9.92 47.15
CA THR A 618 -17.76 -9.37 48.20
C THR A 618 -17.02 -8.22 48.89
N GLU A 619 -17.57 -7.02 48.80
CA GLU A 619 -17.04 -5.84 49.50
C GLU A 619 -17.35 -5.92 51.00
N LEU A 620 -16.50 -5.26 51.82
CA LEU A 620 -16.59 -5.22 53.28
C LEU A 620 -17.94 -4.70 53.82
N HIS A 621 -18.74 -4.03 52.99
CA HIS A 621 -20.06 -3.49 53.35
C HIS A 621 -21.25 -4.28 52.76
N GLY A 622 -21.02 -5.52 52.29
CA GLY A 622 -22.09 -6.41 51.83
C GLY A 622 -22.53 -6.22 50.38
N GLY A 623 -21.88 -5.33 49.62
CA GLY A 623 -22.01 -5.23 48.16
C GLY A 623 -21.21 -6.32 47.44
N LYS A 624 -21.65 -6.75 46.26
CA LYS A 624 -20.85 -7.61 45.37
C LYS A 624 -20.38 -6.79 44.17
N ARG A 625 -19.08 -6.61 44.01
CA ARG A 625 -18.49 -5.97 42.83
C ARG A 625 -18.12 -7.04 41.81
N CYS A 626 -18.82 -7.05 40.68
CA CYS A 626 -18.57 -7.99 39.59
C CYS A 626 -17.75 -7.31 38.47
N ILE A 627 -16.64 -7.92 38.09
CA ILE A 627 -15.78 -7.48 36.99
C ILE A 627 -15.79 -8.56 35.91
N HIS A 628 -15.88 -8.15 34.66
CA HIS A 628 -15.83 -9.09 33.53
C HIS A 628 -14.41 -9.64 33.34
N TYR A 629 -14.28 -10.92 33.01
CA TYR A 629 -12.99 -11.60 32.91
C TYR A 629 -12.00 -10.91 31.95
N VAL A 630 -12.50 -10.34 30.85
CA VAL A 630 -11.69 -9.57 29.88
C VAL A 630 -10.94 -8.40 30.52
N GLU A 631 -11.56 -7.71 31.49
CA GLU A 631 -10.91 -6.59 32.19
C GLU A 631 -9.79 -7.07 33.11
N ILE A 632 -9.98 -8.22 33.76
CA ILE A 632 -8.96 -8.86 34.59
C ILE A 632 -7.81 -9.35 33.71
N LEU A 633 -8.11 -9.93 32.55
CA LEU A 633 -7.10 -10.39 31.60
C LEU A 633 -6.25 -9.22 31.07
N ALA A 634 -6.90 -8.11 30.68
CA ALA A 634 -6.21 -6.90 30.24
C ALA A 634 -5.28 -6.35 31.34
N LYS A 635 -5.75 -6.25 32.59
CA LYS A 635 -4.95 -5.80 33.74
C LYS A 635 -3.75 -6.71 33.99
N LYS A 636 -3.96 -8.03 34.02
CA LYS A 636 -2.88 -9.01 34.22
C LYS A 636 -1.84 -8.95 33.11
N PHE A 637 -2.28 -8.84 31.87
CA PHE A 637 -1.39 -8.74 30.70
C PHE A 637 -0.56 -7.45 30.74
N CYS A 638 -1.18 -6.31 30.98
CA CYS A 638 -0.47 -5.02 31.07
C CYS A 638 0.50 -4.97 32.26
N ALA A 639 0.09 -5.48 33.43
CA ALA A 639 0.97 -5.54 34.61
C ALA A 639 2.20 -6.44 34.39
N ARG A 640 2.08 -7.47 33.55
CA ARG A 640 3.16 -8.42 33.25
C ARG A 640 4.07 -7.97 32.11
N HIS A 641 3.53 -7.36 31.05
CA HIS A 641 4.27 -7.11 29.81
C HIS A 641 4.48 -5.63 29.48
N MET A 642 3.62 -4.72 29.95
CA MET A 642 3.62 -3.30 29.56
C MET A 642 3.46 -2.38 30.77
N TYR A 643 4.27 -2.61 31.80
CA TYR A 643 4.14 -1.95 33.11
C TYR A 643 4.41 -0.45 33.10
N ASP A 644 5.19 0.05 32.14
CA ASP A 644 5.49 1.49 31.98
C ASP A 644 4.42 2.25 31.18
N TRP A 645 3.48 1.55 30.53
CA TRP A 645 2.49 2.18 29.65
C TRP A 645 1.13 2.36 30.34
N ALA A 646 0.88 3.57 30.84
CA ALA A 646 -0.37 3.93 31.52
C ALA A 646 -1.65 3.73 30.67
N GLY A 647 -1.54 3.76 29.34
CA GLY A 647 -2.67 3.56 28.42
C GLY A 647 -2.93 2.11 28.03
N CYS A 648 -2.13 1.15 28.51
CA CYS A 648 -2.20 -0.25 28.08
C CYS A 648 -3.55 -0.89 28.39
N GLU A 649 -4.04 -0.77 29.63
CA GLU A 649 -5.23 -1.50 30.09
C GLU A 649 -6.45 -1.17 29.24
N MET A 650 -6.67 0.11 28.95
CA MET A 650 -7.79 0.56 28.10
C MET A 650 -7.69 0.04 26.67
N ARG A 651 -6.50 0.11 26.06
CA ARG A 651 -6.29 -0.33 24.67
C ARG A 651 -6.45 -1.83 24.50
N ILE A 652 -5.88 -2.62 25.40
CA ILE A 652 -6.00 -4.09 25.38
C ILE A 652 -7.44 -4.50 25.69
N LEU A 653 -8.11 -3.83 26.64
CA LEU A 653 -9.51 -4.09 26.96
C LEU A 653 -10.43 -3.88 25.75
N ASP A 654 -10.26 -2.76 25.03
CA ASP A 654 -11.06 -2.48 23.83
C ASP A 654 -10.79 -3.50 22.72
N ALA A 655 -9.52 -3.86 22.49
CA ALA A 655 -9.16 -4.88 21.51
C ALA A 655 -9.76 -6.26 21.84
N LEU A 656 -9.70 -6.69 23.10
CA LEU A 656 -10.27 -7.96 23.53
C LEU A 656 -11.80 -7.97 23.42
N ARG A 657 -12.49 -6.87 23.79
CA ARG A 657 -13.95 -6.76 23.65
C ARG A 657 -14.39 -6.88 22.19
N GLN A 658 -13.73 -6.13 21.30
CA GLN A 658 -14.04 -6.17 19.87
C GLN A 658 -13.80 -7.57 19.27
N GLN A 659 -12.70 -8.23 19.65
CA GLN A 659 -12.41 -9.58 19.18
C GLN A 659 -13.38 -10.62 19.76
N LEU A 660 -13.82 -10.46 21.01
CA LEU A 660 -14.82 -11.33 21.62
C LEU A 660 -16.16 -11.21 20.89
N GLU A 661 -16.62 -10.00 20.58
CA GLU A 661 -17.85 -9.78 19.80
C GLU A 661 -17.74 -10.42 18.40
N TYR A 662 -16.61 -10.23 17.72
CA TYR A 662 -16.36 -10.83 16.41
C TYR A 662 -16.36 -12.37 16.47
N TYR A 663 -15.71 -12.92 17.51
CA TYR A 663 -15.70 -14.35 17.76
C TYR A 663 -17.11 -14.88 17.99
N GLU A 664 -17.92 -14.21 18.83
CA GLU A 664 -19.28 -14.64 19.14
C GLU A 664 -20.15 -14.71 17.88
N VAL A 665 -20.12 -13.68 17.03
CA VAL A 665 -20.88 -13.68 15.76
C VAL A 665 -20.47 -14.85 14.87
N ARG A 666 -19.16 -15.12 14.76
CA ARG A 666 -18.65 -16.25 13.96
C ARG A 666 -19.00 -17.60 14.54
N MET A 667 -18.90 -17.76 15.86
CA MET A 667 -19.23 -19.00 16.57
C MET A 667 -20.67 -19.41 16.32
N TRP A 668 -21.63 -18.48 16.42
CA TRP A 668 -23.05 -18.78 16.23
C TRP A 668 -23.39 -19.16 14.78
N LYS A 669 -22.68 -18.57 13.80
CA LYS A 669 -22.78 -18.95 12.39
C LYS A 669 -22.08 -20.27 12.07
N ALA A 670 -21.04 -20.64 12.82
CA ALA A 670 -20.26 -21.84 12.58
C ALA A 670 -21.03 -23.13 12.85
N LYS A 671 -20.58 -24.22 12.21
CA LYS A 671 -21.14 -25.58 12.38
C LYS A 671 -20.57 -26.35 13.58
N ASP A 672 -19.69 -25.71 14.35
CA ASP A 672 -19.07 -26.32 15.52
C ASP A 672 -20.07 -26.34 16.70
N MET A 673 -20.60 -27.53 17.00
CA MET A 673 -21.59 -27.72 18.05
C MET A 673 -20.96 -27.63 19.44
N TYR A 674 -19.70 -28.05 19.60
CA TYR A 674 -18.98 -27.92 20.86
C TYR A 674 -18.71 -26.46 21.18
N ALA A 675 -18.37 -25.64 20.18
CA ALA A 675 -18.17 -24.19 20.36
C ALA A 675 -19.42 -23.51 20.92
N LYS A 676 -20.61 -23.85 20.38
CA LYS A 676 -21.91 -23.28 20.79
C LYS A 676 -22.28 -23.60 22.23
N LEU A 677 -21.99 -24.82 22.68
CA LEU A 677 -22.16 -25.19 24.10
C LEU A 677 -21.00 -24.75 24.98
N GLY A 678 -19.89 -24.33 24.37
CA GLY A 678 -18.72 -23.89 25.08
C GLY A 678 -17.83 -24.97 25.64
N LEU A 679 -17.87 -26.14 25.01
CA LEU A 679 -17.24 -27.35 25.50
C LEU A 679 -16.08 -27.76 24.60
N VAL A 680 -15.24 -28.64 25.14
CA VAL A 680 -14.18 -29.35 24.40
C VAL A 680 -14.73 -30.67 23.86
N LYS A 681 -14.11 -31.23 22.82
CA LYS A 681 -14.57 -32.51 22.21
C LYS A 681 -14.56 -33.68 23.21
N THR A 682 -13.74 -33.61 24.26
CA THR A 682 -13.67 -34.61 25.35
C THR A 682 -14.75 -34.44 26.43
N ALA A 683 -15.69 -33.51 26.27
CA ALA A 683 -16.71 -33.24 27.29
C ALA A 683 -17.64 -34.45 27.54
N SER A 684 -17.92 -34.71 28.81
CA SER A 684 -18.85 -35.76 29.24
C SER A 684 -20.30 -35.35 28.99
N ARG A 685 -21.22 -36.32 29.05
CA ARG A 685 -22.65 -36.06 28.86
C ARG A 685 -23.20 -35.11 29.94
N GLU A 686 -22.76 -35.28 31.18
CA GLU A 686 -23.16 -34.44 32.31
C GLU A 686 -22.72 -32.98 32.10
N GLN A 687 -21.55 -32.77 31.50
CA GLN A 687 -21.06 -31.43 31.16
C GLN A 687 -21.87 -30.80 30.02
N ILE A 688 -22.27 -31.59 29.03
CA ILE A 688 -23.15 -31.17 27.92
C ILE A 688 -24.52 -30.74 28.47
N ASP A 689 -25.10 -31.53 29.37
CA ASP A 689 -26.38 -31.24 30.00
C ASP A 689 -26.31 -29.96 30.86
N ALA A 690 -25.26 -29.82 31.68
CA ALA A 690 -25.05 -28.64 32.51
C ALA A 690 -24.86 -27.36 31.69
N ALA A 691 -24.08 -27.42 30.61
CA ALA A 691 -23.85 -26.30 29.71
C ALA A 691 -25.14 -25.86 29.00
N TYR A 692 -25.90 -26.81 28.45
CA TYR A 692 -27.17 -26.52 27.79
C TYR A 692 -28.18 -25.88 28.75
N ASN A 693 -28.35 -26.45 29.94
CA ASN A 693 -29.28 -25.94 30.96
C ASN A 693 -28.93 -24.53 31.43
N THR A 694 -27.65 -24.15 31.37
CA THR A 694 -27.18 -22.81 31.72
C THR A 694 -27.43 -21.83 30.57
N LEU A 695 -27.09 -22.23 29.34
CA LEU A 695 -27.19 -21.37 28.15
C LEU A 695 -28.63 -21.10 27.73
N VAL A 696 -29.55 -22.05 27.88
CA VAL A 696 -30.98 -21.87 27.58
C VAL A 696 -31.65 -20.84 28.51
N LYS A 697 -31.17 -20.69 29.75
CA LYS A 697 -31.66 -19.63 30.65
C LYS A 697 -31.24 -18.24 30.17
N ARG A 698 -30.09 -18.13 29.50
CA ARG A 698 -29.55 -16.87 28.95
C ARG A 698 -30.14 -16.53 27.59
N PHE A 699 -30.28 -17.54 26.72
CA PHE A 699 -30.74 -17.41 25.34
C PHE A 699 -32.09 -18.10 25.21
N ASN A 700 -33.17 -17.34 25.36
CA ASN A 700 -34.53 -17.87 25.26
C ASN A 700 -35.13 -17.58 23.86
N ASN A 701 -36.26 -18.20 23.56
CA ASN A 701 -36.93 -18.08 22.27
C ASN A 701 -37.47 -16.65 21.99
N GLU A 702 -37.66 -15.83 23.03
CA GLU A 702 -38.23 -14.50 22.92
C GLU A 702 -37.18 -13.43 22.66
N THR A 703 -35.99 -13.54 23.26
CA THR A 703 -34.89 -12.57 23.13
C THR A 703 -34.02 -12.86 21.92
N GLU A 704 -33.61 -14.13 21.73
CA GLU A 704 -32.66 -14.50 20.68
C GLU A 704 -33.03 -15.87 20.04
N PRO A 705 -34.12 -15.94 19.25
CA PRO A 705 -34.68 -17.19 18.72
C PRO A 705 -33.68 -17.99 17.88
N TYR A 706 -32.86 -17.31 17.08
CA TYR A 706 -31.83 -17.94 16.26
C TYR A 706 -30.78 -18.70 17.11
N LYS A 707 -30.27 -18.09 18.18
CA LYS A 707 -29.27 -18.72 19.05
C LYS A 707 -29.88 -19.87 19.85
N TYR A 708 -31.13 -19.70 20.31
CA TYR A 708 -31.88 -20.74 21.00
C TYR A 708 -32.07 -21.99 20.14
N GLU A 709 -32.45 -21.84 18.87
CA GLU A 709 -32.57 -22.96 17.92
C GLU A 709 -31.23 -23.68 17.72
N LYS A 710 -30.14 -22.91 17.55
CA LYS A 710 -28.79 -23.48 17.39
C LYS A 710 -28.26 -24.18 18.64
N LEU A 711 -28.63 -23.73 19.85
CA LEU A 711 -28.32 -24.43 21.09
C LEU A 711 -29.06 -25.77 21.17
N LYS A 712 -30.33 -25.78 20.81
CA LYS A 712 -31.15 -27.00 20.78
C LYS A 712 -30.60 -28.01 19.77
N GLU A 713 -30.19 -27.53 18.59
CA GLU A 713 -29.53 -28.35 17.57
C GLU A 713 -28.22 -28.95 18.10
N ALA A 714 -27.36 -28.14 18.73
CA ALA A 714 -26.09 -28.59 19.30
C ALA A 714 -26.28 -29.62 20.41
N TYR A 715 -27.23 -29.39 21.33
CA TYR A 715 -27.55 -30.34 22.39
C TYR A 715 -28.09 -31.66 21.83
N ARG A 716 -29.01 -31.61 20.85
CA ARG A 716 -29.56 -32.81 20.21
C ARG A 716 -28.47 -33.71 19.63
N VAL A 717 -27.51 -33.12 18.93
CA VAL A 717 -26.41 -33.86 18.28
C VAL A 717 -25.40 -34.38 19.30
N LEU A 718 -25.05 -33.58 20.32
CA LEU A 718 -23.96 -33.93 21.25
C LEU A 718 -24.41 -34.77 22.46
N SER A 719 -25.68 -34.71 22.86
CA SER A 719 -26.21 -35.51 23.97
C SER A 719 -26.47 -36.97 23.59
N ASP A 720 -26.69 -37.23 22.29
CA ASP A 720 -26.85 -38.58 21.75
C ASP A 720 -25.46 -39.19 21.46
N PRO A 721 -25.11 -40.35 22.07
CA PRO A 721 -23.81 -40.98 21.87
C PRO A 721 -23.50 -41.38 20.43
N GLU A 722 -24.51 -41.80 19.65
CA GLU A 722 -24.33 -42.22 18.26
C GLU A 722 -24.16 -40.98 17.36
N GLU A 723 -25.03 -39.97 17.49
CA GLU A 723 -24.89 -38.74 16.70
C GLU A 723 -23.58 -38.01 17.01
N LYS A 724 -23.15 -37.97 18.29
CA LYS A 724 -21.85 -37.42 18.71
C LYS A 724 -20.70 -38.16 18.05
N TYR A 725 -20.74 -39.50 18.04
CA TYR A 725 -19.72 -40.32 17.38
C TYR A 725 -19.61 -40.02 15.88
N TYR A 726 -20.75 -39.92 15.17
CA TYR A 726 -20.78 -39.56 13.75
C TYR A 726 -20.36 -38.11 13.47
N TYR A 727 -20.63 -37.20 14.41
CA TYR A 727 -20.19 -35.81 14.32
C TYR A 727 -18.67 -35.68 14.49
N ASP A 728 -18.08 -36.48 15.39
CA ASP A 728 -16.64 -36.49 15.66
C ASP A 728 -15.83 -37.22 14.56
N LEU A 729 -16.50 -38.07 13.76
CA LEU A 729 -15.90 -38.83 12.66
C LEU A 729 -15.38 -37.93 11.51
N PRO A 730 -14.20 -38.23 10.94
CA PRO A 730 -13.78 -37.71 9.64
C PRO A 730 -14.86 -38.02 8.58
N CYS A 731 -15.30 -37.03 7.81
CA CYS A 731 -16.58 -37.06 7.07
C CYS A 731 -16.69 -38.00 5.84
N VAL A 732 -16.13 -39.21 5.89
CA VAL A 732 -16.03 -40.15 4.77
C VAL A 732 -17.36 -40.85 4.42
N LYS A 733 -18.50 -40.54 5.06
CA LYS A 733 -19.74 -41.38 4.95
C LYS A 733 -20.97 -40.81 4.24
N LEU A 734 -20.94 -39.66 3.55
CA LEU A 734 -22.15 -39.12 2.90
C LEU A 734 -22.43 -39.66 1.47
N PHE A 735 -21.49 -40.36 0.82
CA PHE A 735 -21.63 -40.85 -0.57
C PHE A 735 -22.04 -42.33 -0.71
N GLY A 736 -22.43 -42.99 0.39
CA GLY A 736 -23.02 -44.33 0.36
C GLY A 736 -24.49 -44.33 -0.10
N CYS A 737 -25.24 -43.26 0.17
CA CYS A 737 -26.68 -43.23 -0.09
C CYS A 737 -27.07 -42.82 -1.52
N LEU A 738 -26.20 -42.10 -2.26
CA LEU A 738 -26.48 -41.75 -3.66
C LEU A 738 -26.20 -42.90 -4.64
N ILE A 739 -25.27 -43.80 -4.31
CA ILE A 739 -25.05 -45.04 -5.08
C ILE A 739 -26.20 -46.04 -4.86
N ALA A 740 -26.80 -46.05 -3.66
CA ALA A 740 -27.96 -46.88 -3.37
C ALA A 740 -29.20 -46.48 -4.20
N ILE A 741 -29.37 -45.21 -4.56
CA ILE A 741 -30.49 -44.75 -5.40
C ILE A 741 -30.31 -45.17 -6.87
N PHE A 742 -29.07 -45.21 -7.37
CA PHE A 742 -28.79 -45.74 -8.71
C PHE A 742 -28.87 -47.27 -8.79
N SER A 743 -28.50 -48.00 -7.74
CA SER A 743 -28.72 -49.46 -7.66
C SER A 743 -30.18 -49.86 -7.39
N TYR A 744 -30.99 -48.96 -6.81
CA TYR A 744 -32.43 -49.22 -6.60
C TYR A 744 -33.25 -49.09 -7.89
N TYR A 745 -32.83 -48.24 -8.84
CA TYR A 745 -33.49 -48.09 -10.14
C TYR A 745 -33.13 -49.19 -11.16
N SER A 746 -32.00 -49.88 -11.02
CA SER A 746 -31.60 -51.00 -11.90
C SER A 746 -32.10 -52.37 -11.44
N SER A 747 -32.90 -52.45 -10.37
CA SER A 747 -33.40 -53.72 -9.80
C SER A 747 -34.92 -53.91 -9.92
N ILE A 748 -35.64 -53.01 -10.60
CA ILE A 748 -37.07 -53.15 -10.93
C ILE A 748 -37.22 -53.28 -12.45
N GLU A 749 -36.66 -54.34 -13.03
CA GLU A 749 -37.00 -54.75 -14.41
C GLU A 749 -36.62 -56.22 -14.69
N ARG A 750 -36.84 -57.10 -13.70
CA ARG A 750 -36.79 -58.54 -13.93
C ARG A 750 -37.62 -59.35 -12.93
N SER A 751 -38.92 -59.07 -12.88
CA SER A 751 -39.94 -60.04 -12.48
C SER A 751 -41.32 -59.53 -12.89
N HIS A 752 -41.75 -59.81 -14.12
CA HIS A 752 -43.11 -60.28 -14.40
C HIS A 752 -43.22 -60.63 -15.89
N GLU A 753 -43.24 -61.93 -16.13
CA GLU A 753 -43.62 -62.56 -17.40
C GLU A 753 -45.07 -63.04 -17.29
N SER A 754 -45.79 -63.01 -18.43
CA SER A 754 -47.18 -63.48 -18.67
C SER A 754 -48.30 -62.67 -17.97
N ASP A 755 -49.39 -62.22 -18.60
CA ASP A 755 -50.18 -62.87 -19.65
C ASP A 755 -51.22 -61.91 -20.30
N ARG A 756 -51.40 -62.03 -21.63
CA ARG A 756 -52.64 -61.94 -22.45
C ARG A 756 -53.48 -60.65 -22.65
N ASN A 757 -53.60 -60.31 -23.95
CA ASN A 757 -54.81 -60.25 -24.81
C ASN A 757 -55.14 -58.95 -25.57
N HIS A 758 -55.24 -59.12 -26.90
CA HIS A 758 -55.98 -58.44 -28.00
C HIS A 758 -56.84 -57.19 -27.68
N THR A 759 -56.96 -56.16 -28.54
CA THR A 759 -57.56 -56.19 -29.90
C THR A 759 -57.30 -54.85 -30.65
N TYR A 760 -57.16 -54.90 -32.00
CA TYR A 760 -57.12 -53.80 -33.00
C TYR A 760 -58.48 -53.04 -33.16
N PRO A 761 -58.72 -52.06 -34.08
CA PRO A 761 -57.91 -51.37 -35.12
C PRO A 761 -58.05 -49.80 -35.04
N THR A 762 -57.49 -48.89 -35.84
CA THR A 762 -57.64 -48.60 -37.29
C THR A 762 -56.78 -47.39 -37.72
N ASP A 763 -56.11 -47.52 -38.87
CA ASP A 763 -55.72 -46.47 -39.85
C ASP A 763 -56.95 -45.67 -40.38
N PRO A 764 -56.88 -44.77 -41.39
CA PRO A 764 -55.91 -43.72 -41.79
C PRO A 764 -56.64 -42.42 -42.29
N ILE A 765 -55.93 -41.45 -42.89
CA ILE A 765 -56.30 -40.41 -43.92
C ILE A 765 -55.38 -39.20 -43.69
N GLN A 766 -54.30 -38.94 -44.45
CA GLN A 766 -54.16 -38.61 -45.87
C GLN A 766 -54.63 -37.19 -46.27
N LYS A 767 -53.77 -36.51 -47.05
CA LYS A 767 -53.87 -35.22 -47.78
C LYS A 767 -53.42 -33.98 -47.00
N CYS A 768 -52.47 -33.16 -47.46
CA CYS A 768 -52.08 -32.86 -48.84
C CYS A 768 -50.56 -32.79 -49.02
N LEU A 769 -50.08 -33.45 -50.07
CA LEU A 769 -48.81 -33.25 -50.72
C LEU A 769 -49.15 -32.92 -52.17
N GLU A 770 -48.80 -31.72 -52.64
CA GLU A 770 -48.77 -31.26 -54.05
C GLU A 770 -48.60 -29.72 -54.03
N ILE A 771 -47.66 -29.02 -54.68
CA ILE A 771 -47.02 -29.05 -56.01
C ILE A 771 -45.78 -28.14 -55.85
N THR A 772 -44.56 -28.41 -56.32
CA THR A 772 -44.14 -28.39 -57.74
C THR A 772 -42.67 -28.82 -57.84
N ARG A 773 -42.35 -29.69 -58.80
CA ARG A 773 -41.01 -29.90 -59.36
C ARG A 773 -40.99 -29.29 -60.76
N HIS A 774 -40.14 -28.29 -61.00
CA HIS A 774 -39.65 -27.77 -62.30
C HIS A 774 -38.80 -26.52 -61.94
N ILE A 775 -37.48 -26.45 -62.13
CA ILE A 775 -36.67 -26.26 -63.35
C ILE A 775 -35.20 -26.26 -62.84
N GLU A 776 -34.30 -27.10 -63.34
CA GLU A 776 -33.42 -26.90 -64.51
C GLU A 776 -32.19 -26.00 -64.20
N GLU A 777 -31.00 -26.63 -64.28
CA GLU A 777 -29.68 -26.12 -64.71
C GLU A 777 -29.10 -24.78 -64.16
N GLY A 778 -28.07 -24.93 -63.30
CA GLY A 778 -26.94 -24.00 -63.08
C GLY A 778 -27.12 -22.88 -62.05
N PRO A 779 -26.05 -22.39 -61.34
CA PRO A 779 -24.63 -22.45 -61.70
C PRO A 779 -23.72 -23.09 -60.63
N ARG A 780 -22.47 -23.37 -61.02
CA ARG A 780 -21.35 -23.81 -60.18
C ARG A 780 -21.07 -22.95 -58.93
N THR A 781 -21.76 -21.83 -58.73
CA THR A 781 -21.59 -20.90 -57.62
C THR A 781 -22.18 -21.39 -56.28
N MET A 782 -23.14 -22.32 -56.27
CA MET A 782 -23.64 -22.92 -55.01
C MET A 782 -22.71 -24.04 -54.49
N SER A 783 -22.03 -24.76 -55.38
CA SER A 783 -20.97 -25.73 -55.01
C SER A 783 -19.81 -24.99 -54.35
N ASP A 784 -19.36 -23.89 -54.96
CA ASP A 784 -18.27 -23.06 -54.42
C ASP A 784 -18.58 -22.49 -53.03
N ALA A 785 -19.83 -22.06 -52.78
CA ALA A 785 -20.24 -21.53 -51.49
C ALA A 785 -20.24 -22.59 -50.39
N ALA A 786 -20.83 -23.77 -50.64
CA ALA A 786 -20.85 -24.88 -49.68
C ALA A 786 -19.44 -25.44 -49.43
N ALA A 787 -18.61 -25.56 -50.47
CA ALA A 787 -17.20 -25.96 -50.35
C ALA A 787 -16.39 -24.93 -49.54
N HIS A 788 -16.64 -23.63 -49.74
CA HIS A 788 -16.02 -22.56 -48.95
C HIS A 788 -16.45 -22.60 -47.47
N GLU A 789 -17.73 -22.85 -47.18
CA GLU A 789 -18.24 -23.00 -45.81
C GLU A 789 -17.64 -24.22 -45.09
N LEU A 790 -17.50 -25.34 -45.80
CA LEU A 790 -16.89 -26.57 -45.29
C LEU A 790 -15.40 -26.37 -45.00
N SER A 791 -14.66 -25.76 -45.93
CA SER A 791 -13.24 -25.43 -45.79
C SER A 791 -12.98 -24.48 -44.61
N THR A 792 -13.79 -23.42 -44.49
CA THR A 792 -13.72 -22.47 -43.38
C THR A 792 -13.98 -23.16 -42.04
N SER A 793 -14.96 -24.06 -41.98
CA SER A 793 -15.27 -24.83 -40.77
C SER A 793 -14.14 -25.80 -40.39
N LYS A 794 -13.52 -26.51 -41.36
CA LYS A 794 -12.34 -27.35 -41.12
C LYS A 794 -11.17 -26.54 -40.56
N LEU A 795 -10.93 -25.34 -41.09
CA LEU A 795 -9.90 -24.44 -40.59
C LEU A 795 -10.18 -23.99 -39.13
N LEU A 796 -11.41 -23.61 -38.81
CA LEU A 796 -11.81 -23.23 -37.45
C LEU A 796 -11.65 -24.37 -36.45
N VAL A 797 -12.02 -25.60 -36.84
CA VAL A 797 -11.78 -26.81 -36.04
C VAL A 797 -10.29 -27.02 -35.82
N GLY A 798 -9.47 -26.88 -36.86
CA GLY A 798 -8.02 -27.06 -36.75
C GLY A 798 -7.35 -26.05 -35.82
N ILE A 799 -7.70 -24.76 -35.92
CA ILE A 799 -7.15 -23.73 -35.04
C ILE A 799 -7.56 -23.98 -33.59
N SER A 800 -8.86 -24.19 -33.34
CA SER A 800 -9.39 -24.36 -31.99
C SER A 800 -8.87 -25.64 -31.31
N SER A 801 -8.86 -26.77 -32.03
CA SER A 801 -8.32 -28.04 -31.53
C SER A 801 -6.80 -28.01 -31.36
N GLY A 802 -6.05 -27.31 -32.23
CA GLY A 802 -4.62 -27.11 -32.10
C GLY A 802 -4.24 -26.33 -30.83
N VAL A 803 -4.97 -25.24 -30.53
CA VAL A 803 -4.78 -24.47 -29.28
C VAL A 803 -5.17 -25.30 -28.06
N SER A 804 -6.27 -26.07 -28.16
CA SER A 804 -6.74 -26.98 -27.12
C SER A 804 -5.72 -28.07 -26.79
N LEU A 805 -5.12 -28.69 -27.82
CA LEU A 805 -4.06 -29.68 -27.70
C LEU A 805 -2.82 -29.10 -27.03
N LEU A 806 -2.36 -27.93 -27.48
CA LEU A 806 -1.21 -27.25 -26.89
C LEU A 806 -1.46 -26.93 -25.40
N GLY A 807 -2.63 -26.39 -25.08
CA GLY A 807 -3.03 -26.08 -23.70
C GLY A 807 -3.02 -27.31 -22.79
N ALA A 808 -3.63 -28.41 -23.24
CA ALA A 808 -3.70 -29.65 -22.48
C ALA A 808 -2.30 -30.30 -22.31
N LEU A 809 -1.47 -30.32 -23.36
CA LEU A 809 -0.11 -30.87 -23.30
C LEU A 809 0.81 -30.07 -22.37
N VAL A 810 0.71 -28.74 -22.37
CA VAL A 810 1.45 -27.89 -21.42
C VAL A 810 1.09 -28.25 -19.98
N MET A 811 -0.19 -28.48 -19.71
CA MET A 811 -0.67 -28.88 -18.38
C MET A 811 -0.19 -30.28 -17.97
N ILE A 812 -0.22 -31.24 -18.90
CA ILE A 812 0.32 -32.60 -18.70
C ILE A 812 1.83 -32.56 -18.45
N ALA A 813 2.59 -31.84 -19.28
CA ALA A 813 4.04 -31.70 -19.14
C ALA A 813 4.40 -31.06 -17.79
N HIS A 814 3.65 -30.05 -17.35
CA HIS A 814 3.81 -29.45 -16.03
C HIS A 814 3.55 -30.45 -14.90
N TYR A 815 2.48 -31.23 -14.99
CA TYR A 815 2.18 -32.28 -14.00
C TYR A 815 3.28 -33.34 -13.91
N MET A 816 3.87 -33.72 -15.05
CA MET A 816 4.96 -34.69 -15.10
C MET A 816 6.27 -34.11 -14.54
N ALA A 817 6.62 -32.87 -14.89
CA ALA A 817 7.87 -32.22 -14.48
C ALA A 817 7.95 -31.92 -12.97
N PHE A 818 6.81 -31.73 -12.28
CA PHE A 818 6.79 -31.34 -10.86
C PHE A 818 6.12 -32.41 -9.98
N PRO A 819 6.85 -33.42 -9.48
CA PRO A 819 6.28 -34.51 -8.66
C PRO A 819 5.65 -34.03 -7.34
N GLU A 820 6.20 -32.97 -6.73
CA GLU A 820 5.66 -32.33 -5.51
C GLU A 820 4.26 -31.71 -5.68
N SER A 821 3.82 -31.54 -6.94
CA SER A 821 2.52 -30.98 -7.30
C SER A 821 1.40 -32.02 -7.32
N ARG A 822 1.69 -33.33 -7.25
CA ARG A 822 0.74 -34.42 -7.56
C ARG A 822 -0.23 -34.78 -6.41
N ARG A 823 -0.89 -33.77 -5.86
CA ARG A 823 -2.02 -33.91 -4.91
C ARG A 823 -3.28 -34.41 -5.64
N CYS A 824 -4.20 -35.08 -4.93
CA CYS A 824 -5.42 -35.67 -5.49
C CYS A 824 -6.16 -34.74 -6.50
N GLY A 825 -6.49 -33.50 -6.12
CA GLY A 825 -7.18 -32.57 -7.04
C GLY A 825 -6.44 -32.27 -8.35
N ARG A 826 -5.09 -32.35 -8.37
CA ARG A 826 -4.30 -32.18 -9.61
C ARG A 826 -4.17 -33.49 -10.41
N ARG A 827 -4.39 -34.66 -9.80
CA ARG A 827 -4.50 -35.94 -10.51
C ARG A 827 -5.81 -36.02 -11.31
N LEU A 828 -6.91 -35.53 -10.74
CA LEU A 828 -8.18 -35.39 -11.46
C LEU A 828 -8.03 -34.45 -12.67
N LEU A 829 -7.38 -33.30 -12.50
CA LEU A 829 -7.10 -32.37 -13.61
C LEU A 829 -6.19 -32.97 -14.68
N PHE A 830 -5.23 -33.83 -14.29
CA PHE A 830 -4.44 -34.58 -15.25
C PHE A 830 -5.32 -35.52 -16.10
N CYS A 831 -6.26 -36.23 -15.48
CA CYS A 831 -7.20 -37.09 -16.22
C CYS A 831 -8.14 -36.30 -17.13
N LEU A 832 -8.61 -35.13 -16.68
CA LEU A 832 -9.37 -34.20 -17.51
C LEU A 832 -8.57 -33.76 -18.74
N HIS A 833 -7.32 -33.33 -18.58
CA HIS A 833 -6.48 -32.91 -19.70
C HIS A 833 -6.07 -34.07 -20.61
N LEU A 834 -6.00 -35.31 -20.10
CA LEU A 834 -5.82 -36.50 -20.92
C LEU A 834 -7.04 -36.74 -21.82
N ALA A 835 -8.26 -36.56 -21.29
CA ALA A 835 -9.47 -36.61 -22.09
C ALA A 835 -9.51 -35.48 -23.14
N ASP A 836 -9.14 -34.25 -22.74
CA ASP A 836 -9.09 -33.09 -23.66
C ASP A 836 -8.06 -33.27 -24.78
N THR A 837 -6.90 -33.87 -24.47
CA THR A 837 -5.87 -34.22 -25.47
C THR A 837 -6.42 -35.22 -26.48
N GLY A 838 -7.10 -36.27 -26.01
CA GLY A 838 -7.75 -37.26 -26.87
C GLY A 838 -8.85 -36.63 -27.75
N ALA A 839 -9.67 -35.74 -27.18
CA ALA A 839 -10.69 -35.02 -27.92
C ALA A 839 -10.08 -34.11 -29.01
N ALA A 840 -9.02 -33.37 -28.68
CA ALA A 840 -8.34 -32.50 -29.63
C ALA A 840 -7.69 -33.30 -30.78
N CYS A 841 -7.06 -34.43 -30.49
CA CYS A 841 -6.53 -35.33 -31.51
C CYS A 841 -7.65 -35.88 -32.41
N ALA A 842 -8.80 -36.26 -31.84
CA ALA A 842 -9.95 -36.74 -32.61
C ALA A 842 -10.53 -35.64 -33.52
N TRP A 843 -10.58 -34.38 -33.05
CA TRP A 843 -10.97 -33.23 -33.87
C TRP A 843 -9.99 -32.98 -35.02
N LEU A 844 -8.68 -33.10 -34.79
CA LEU A 844 -7.65 -32.92 -35.82
C LEU A 844 -7.69 -33.99 -36.93
N LEU A 845 -8.36 -35.13 -36.72
CA LEU A 845 -8.60 -36.11 -37.79
C LEU A 845 -9.41 -35.54 -38.96
N VAL A 846 -10.06 -34.38 -38.79
CA VAL A 846 -10.82 -33.67 -39.83
C VAL A 846 -9.97 -33.35 -41.08
N PHE A 847 -8.67 -33.14 -40.92
CA PHE A 847 -7.75 -32.85 -42.04
C PHE A 847 -7.39 -34.08 -42.86
N TYR A 848 -7.64 -35.28 -42.33
CA TYR A 848 -7.44 -36.55 -43.03
C TYR A 848 -8.73 -37.05 -43.69
N LEU A 849 -9.84 -36.32 -43.56
CA LEU A 849 -11.06 -36.57 -44.30
C LEU A 849 -11.01 -35.82 -45.64
N PRO A 850 -11.22 -36.51 -46.78
CA PRO A 850 -11.17 -35.90 -48.10
C PRO A 850 -12.17 -34.75 -48.23
N ASN A 851 -11.83 -33.77 -49.08
CA ASN A 851 -12.77 -32.76 -49.54
C ASN A 851 -13.44 -33.29 -50.81
N GLU A 852 -14.75 -33.07 -50.99
CA GLU A 852 -15.56 -33.61 -52.11
C GLU A 852 -15.05 -33.28 -53.53
N GLU A 853 -14.02 -32.44 -53.71
CA GLU A 853 -13.58 -32.02 -55.04
C GLU A 853 -12.14 -32.40 -55.44
N GLN A 854 -11.34 -33.12 -54.64
CA GLN A 854 -9.89 -33.23 -54.98
C GLN A 854 -9.12 -34.55 -54.92
N ASP A 855 -9.65 -35.70 -54.51
CA ASP A 855 -8.86 -36.95 -54.56
C ASP A 855 -9.66 -38.14 -55.11
N GLU A 856 -9.52 -38.41 -56.42
CA GLU A 856 -10.03 -39.63 -57.09
C GLU A 856 -9.24 -40.91 -56.74
N GLU A 857 -8.22 -40.87 -55.86
CA GLU A 857 -7.34 -42.02 -55.57
C GLU A 857 -7.17 -42.37 -54.07
N VAL A 858 -8.10 -42.01 -53.19
CA VAL A 858 -8.12 -42.56 -51.81
C VAL A 858 -9.13 -43.70 -51.74
N SER A 859 -8.70 -44.91 -51.34
CA SER A 859 -9.60 -46.06 -51.21
C SER A 859 -10.77 -45.72 -50.27
N GLU A 860 -12.00 -45.87 -50.77
CA GLU A 860 -13.28 -45.67 -50.06
C GLU A 860 -13.29 -46.30 -48.64
N PHE A 861 -12.54 -47.40 -48.49
CA PHE A 861 -12.34 -48.14 -47.25
C PHE A 861 -11.49 -47.43 -46.17
N GLN A 862 -10.46 -46.67 -46.56
CA GLN A 862 -9.62 -45.93 -45.61
C GLN A 862 -10.33 -44.68 -45.08
N THR A 863 -11.05 -43.96 -45.94
CA THR A 863 -11.86 -42.80 -45.58
C THR A 863 -12.96 -43.17 -44.57
N SER A 864 -13.68 -44.27 -44.84
CA SER A 864 -14.71 -44.80 -43.93
C SER A 864 -14.14 -45.12 -42.53
N ARG A 865 -12.97 -45.77 -42.45
CA ARG A 865 -12.32 -46.10 -41.15
C ARG A 865 -11.88 -44.87 -40.37
N ILE A 866 -11.31 -43.87 -41.03
CA ILE A 866 -10.86 -42.62 -40.37
C ILE A 866 -12.08 -41.88 -39.81
N CYS A 867 -13.15 -41.79 -40.60
CA CYS A 867 -14.42 -41.18 -40.21
C CYS A 867 -15.06 -41.87 -39.00
N THR A 868 -15.22 -43.20 -39.05
CA THR A 868 -15.77 -43.97 -37.93
C THR A 868 -14.89 -43.87 -36.67
N THR A 869 -13.57 -43.90 -36.84
CA THR A 869 -12.62 -43.74 -35.71
C THR A 869 -12.73 -42.35 -35.09
N GLN A 870 -12.86 -41.31 -35.92
CA GLN A 870 -13.09 -39.94 -35.45
C GLN A 870 -14.41 -39.86 -34.66
N GLY A 871 -15.51 -40.37 -35.21
CA GLY A 871 -16.82 -40.31 -34.54
C GLY A 871 -16.82 -40.96 -33.17
N TYR A 872 -16.34 -42.20 -33.06
CA TYR A 872 -16.27 -42.90 -31.76
C TYR A 872 -15.31 -42.21 -30.77
N SER A 873 -14.16 -41.72 -31.26
CA SER A 873 -13.19 -41.03 -30.40
C SER A 873 -13.74 -39.70 -29.87
N LEU A 874 -14.46 -38.94 -30.71
CA LEU A 874 -15.11 -37.71 -30.28
C LEU A 874 -16.19 -37.98 -29.23
N ILE A 875 -17.03 -39.00 -29.42
CA ILE A 875 -18.06 -39.39 -28.43
C ILE A 875 -17.40 -39.77 -27.10
N PHE A 876 -16.37 -40.61 -27.13
CA PHE A 876 -15.65 -41.05 -25.94
C PHE A 876 -15.01 -39.88 -25.17
N PHE A 877 -14.12 -39.14 -25.82
CA PHE A 877 -13.28 -38.17 -25.15
C PHE A 877 -14.05 -36.91 -24.75
N GLN A 878 -15.07 -36.50 -25.51
CA GLN A 878 -15.91 -35.37 -25.10
C GLN A 878 -16.80 -35.73 -23.90
N LEU A 879 -17.39 -36.92 -23.87
CA LEU A 879 -18.14 -37.38 -22.69
C LEU A 879 -17.22 -37.56 -21.48
N ALA A 880 -16.01 -38.11 -21.67
CA ALA A 880 -15.04 -38.24 -20.59
C ALA A 880 -14.64 -36.88 -20.03
N SER A 881 -14.33 -35.90 -20.89
CA SER A 881 -14.03 -34.51 -20.47
C SER A 881 -15.20 -33.93 -19.68
N CYS A 882 -16.43 -34.08 -20.19
CA CYS A 882 -17.66 -33.67 -19.50
C CYS A 882 -17.75 -34.26 -18.08
N PHE A 883 -17.70 -35.57 -17.93
CA PHE A 883 -17.79 -36.20 -16.60
C PHE A 883 -16.62 -35.86 -15.68
N TRP A 884 -15.40 -35.68 -16.21
CA TRP A 884 -14.26 -35.23 -15.43
C TRP A 884 -14.46 -33.80 -14.88
N THR A 885 -15.07 -32.89 -15.65
CA THR A 885 -15.42 -31.55 -15.13
C THR A 885 -16.44 -31.63 -13.99
N GLY A 886 -17.45 -32.52 -14.09
CA GLY A 886 -18.41 -32.80 -13.02
C GLY A 886 -17.76 -33.36 -11.76
N CYS A 887 -16.90 -34.38 -11.93
CA CYS A 887 -16.16 -34.98 -10.81
C CYS A 887 -15.25 -33.95 -10.12
N PHE A 888 -14.62 -33.06 -10.89
CA PHE A 888 -13.79 -31.99 -10.34
C PHE A 888 -14.60 -30.94 -9.57
N ALA A 889 -15.76 -30.51 -10.10
CA ALA A 889 -16.65 -29.57 -9.41
C ALA A 889 -17.07 -30.12 -8.04
N PHE A 890 -17.45 -31.40 -8.01
CA PHE A 890 -17.82 -32.09 -6.79
C PHE A 890 -16.64 -32.25 -5.81
N HIS A 891 -15.45 -32.60 -6.31
CA HIS A 891 -14.23 -32.67 -5.50
C HIS A 891 -13.90 -31.31 -4.86
N LEU A 892 -14.04 -30.22 -5.62
CA LEU A 892 -13.82 -28.86 -5.11
C LEU A 892 -14.83 -28.50 -4.01
N PHE A 893 -16.09 -28.88 -4.18
CA PHE A 893 -17.12 -28.70 -3.17
C PHE A 893 -16.80 -29.45 -1.87
N GLN A 894 -16.33 -30.69 -1.95
CA GLN A 894 -15.89 -31.43 -0.77
C GLN A 894 -14.71 -30.77 -0.05
N LEU A 895 -13.72 -30.30 -0.82
CA LEU A 895 -12.51 -29.65 -0.28
C LEU A 895 -12.85 -28.35 0.46
N LEU A 896 -13.68 -27.49 -0.14
CA LEU A 896 -13.94 -26.14 0.38
C LEU A 896 -15.00 -26.12 1.49
N THR A 897 -15.89 -27.10 1.57
CA THR A 897 -16.96 -27.14 2.59
C THR A 897 -16.57 -27.82 3.91
N GLN A 898 -15.27 -28.17 4.09
CA GLN A 898 -14.69 -28.79 5.31
C GLN A 898 -15.42 -30.05 5.82
N ARG A 899 -16.16 -30.74 4.95
CA ARG A 899 -16.90 -31.96 5.29
C ARG A 899 -16.25 -33.23 4.72
N CYS A 900 -14.91 -33.34 4.64
CA CYS A 900 -14.18 -34.58 4.30
C CYS A 900 -12.68 -34.44 4.56
N LYS A 901 -12.14 -35.15 5.57
CA LYS A 901 -10.70 -35.10 5.90
C LYS A 901 -9.81 -35.91 4.93
N ALA A 902 -10.40 -36.73 4.05
CA ALA A 902 -9.67 -37.52 3.06
C ALA A 902 -10.46 -37.67 1.74
N PRO A 903 -10.48 -36.64 0.87
CA PRO A 903 -11.15 -36.73 -0.44
C PRO A 903 -10.47 -37.73 -1.40
N GLU A 904 -9.26 -38.20 -1.08
CA GLU A 904 -8.49 -39.13 -1.91
C GLU A 904 -9.13 -40.53 -2.03
N LEU A 905 -9.95 -40.94 -1.06
CA LEU A 905 -10.69 -42.21 -1.12
C LEU A 905 -11.75 -42.27 -2.24
N TYR A 906 -12.15 -41.12 -2.80
CA TYR A 906 -13.15 -41.05 -3.86
C TYR A 906 -12.55 -41.15 -5.27
N GLU A 907 -11.22 -41.14 -5.41
CA GLU A 907 -10.52 -41.13 -6.70
C GLU A 907 -10.96 -42.30 -7.62
N ASN A 908 -11.02 -43.52 -7.08
CA ASN A 908 -11.48 -44.70 -7.83
C ASN A 908 -12.92 -44.57 -8.34
N ARG A 909 -13.81 -43.88 -7.61
CA ARG A 909 -15.20 -43.67 -8.03
C ARG A 909 -15.28 -42.65 -9.17
N TYR A 910 -14.43 -41.62 -9.14
CA TYR A 910 -14.34 -40.67 -10.25
C TYR A 910 -13.88 -41.34 -11.55
N HIS A 911 -12.89 -42.25 -11.46
CA HIS A 911 -12.47 -43.04 -12.62
C HIS A 911 -13.59 -43.94 -13.17
N LEU A 912 -14.36 -44.60 -12.30
CA LEU A 912 -15.49 -45.43 -12.70
C LEU A 912 -16.54 -44.60 -13.48
N VAL A 913 -16.86 -43.39 -13.02
CA VAL A 913 -17.86 -42.53 -13.66
C VAL A 913 -17.30 -41.93 -14.96
N ALA A 914 -16.16 -41.24 -14.88
CA ALA A 914 -15.66 -40.42 -15.96
C ALA A 914 -14.98 -41.18 -17.11
N TRP A 915 -14.50 -42.40 -16.87
CA TRP A 915 -14.05 -43.29 -17.95
C TRP A 915 -15.06 -44.40 -18.23
N GLY A 916 -15.68 -44.98 -17.19
CA GLY A 916 -16.55 -46.14 -17.36
C GLY A 916 -17.83 -45.83 -18.14
N ILE A 917 -18.48 -44.69 -17.90
CA ILE A 917 -19.69 -44.32 -18.65
C ILE A 917 -19.37 -44.09 -20.14
N PRO A 918 -18.35 -43.30 -20.53
CA PRO A 918 -17.96 -43.17 -21.93
C PRO A 918 -17.57 -44.49 -22.61
N VAL A 919 -16.86 -45.40 -21.92
CA VAL A 919 -16.55 -46.74 -22.45
C VAL A 919 -17.83 -47.51 -22.73
N ALA A 920 -18.77 -47.52 -21.78
CA ALA A 920 -20.04 -48.21 -21.93
C ALA A 920 -20.87 -47.64 -23.09
N THR A 921 -20.88 -46.31 -23.28
CA THR A 921 -21.61 -45.67 -24.39
C THR A 921 -21.03 -46.03 -25.76
N VAL A 922 -19.70 -46.03 -25.89
CA VAL A 922 -19.05 -46.40 -27.17
C VAL A 922 -19.24 -47.89 -27.45
N ALA A 923 -19.12 -48.75 -26.43
CA ALA A 923 -19.37 -50.18 -26.58
C ALA A 923 -20.81 -50.46 -27.02
N HIS A 924 -21.78 -49.74 -26.46
CA HIS A 924 -23.19 -49.85 -26.86
C HIS A 924 -23.41 -49.44 -28.33
N LEU A 925 -22.88 -48.30 -28.75
CA LEU A 925 -22.97 -47.83 -30.14
C LEU A 925 -22.25 -48.76 -31.13
N TYR A 926 -21.13 -49.35 -30.71
CA TYR A 926 -20.39 -50.32 -31.52
C TYR A 926 -21.17 -51.63 -31.67
N MET A 927 -21.81 -52.12 -30.59
CA MET A 927 -22.69 -53.29 -30.66
C MET A 927 -23.90 -53.07 -31.58
N GLN A 928 -24.45 -51.85 -31.60
CA GLN A 928 -25.54 -51.48 -32.51
C GLN A 928 -25.07 -51.46 -33.98
N SER A 929 -23.93 -50.84 -34.28
CA SER A 929 -23.34 -50.90 -35.64
C SER A 929 -23.06 -52.34 -36.08
N TRP A 930 -22.56 -53.20 -35.18
CA TRP A 930 -22.38 -54.62 -35.50
C TRP A 930 -23.69 -55.37 -35.78
N SER A 931 -24.81 -54.92 -35.19
CA SER A 931 -26.16 -55.44 -35.47
C SER A 931 -26.78 -54.91 -36.77
N GLY A 932 -26.05 -54.11 -37.54
CA GLY A 932 -26.47 -53.58 -38.85
C GLY A 932 -27.08 -52.17 -38.80
N THR A 933 -26.99 -51.45 -37.67
CA THR A 933 -27.42 -50.05 -37.57
C THR A 933 -26.20 -49.13 -37.48
N ASP A 934 -25.71 -48.67 -38.64
CA ASP A 934 -24.57 -47.76 -38.72
C ASP A 934 -24.94 -46.34 -38.24
N LEU A 935 -24.84 -46.15 -36.92
CA LEU A 935 -25.24 -44.93 -36.22
C LEU A 935 -24.13 -43.87 -36.13
N VAL A 936 -22.88 -44.19 -36.47
CA VAL A 936 -21.72 -43.29 -36.39
C VAL A 936 -21.03 -43.19 -37.75
N GLY A 937 -20.91 -41.98 -38.29
CA GLY A 937 -20.33 -41.75 -39.60
C GLY A 937 -20.46 -40.29 -40.04
N GLU A 938 -20.51 -40.07 -41.35
CA GLU A 938 -20.70 -38.74 -41.93
C GLU A 938 -22.07 -38.18 -41.56
N SER A 939 -22.10 -36.98 -40.98
CA SER A 939 -23.30 -36.39 -40.38
C SER A 939 -23.70 -35.04 -40.98
N GLY A 940 -23.41 -34.82 -42.28
CA GLY A 940 -23.62 -33.53 -42.95
C GLY A 940 -22.79 -32.38 -42.34
N ARG A 941 -21.65 -32.72 -41.73
CA ARG A 941 -20.73 -31.81 -41.04
C ARG A 941 -19.30 -32.11 -41.51
N PRO A 942 -18.33 -31.19 -41.35
CA PRO A 942 -16.95 -31.44 -41.77
C PRO A 942 -16.26 -32.58 -41.02
N TRP A 943 -16.83 -33.03 -39.91
CA TRP A 943 -16.35 -34.12 -39.07
C TRP A 943 -17.41 -35.22 -38.95
N CYS A 944 -16.97 -36.41 -38.57
CA CYS A 944 -17.83 -37.56 -38.35
C CYS A 944 -18.38 -37.59 -36.92
N TRP A 945 -19.65 -37.99 -36.80
CA TRP A 945 -20.41 -37.97 -35.56
C TRP A 945 -21.54 -39.02 -35.59
N ILE A 946 -22.41 -39.02 -34.58
CA ILE A 946 -23.66 -39.80 -34.61
C ILE A 946 -24.52 -39.28 -35.78
N ARG A 947 -24.91 -40.16 -36.70
CA ARG A 947 -25.51 -39.86 -38.01
C ARG A 947 -27.02 -39.62 -37.93
N SER A 948 -27.45 -38.43 -37.48
CA SER A 948 -28.87 -38.02 -37.48
C SER A 948 -29.35 -37.42 -38.81
N TRP A 949 -28.43 -36.88 -39.60
CA TRP A 949 -28.68 -36.27 -40.90
C TRP A 949 -27.52 -36.60 -41.85
N SER A 950 -27.83 -37.16 -43.01
CA SER A 950 -26.86 -37.57 -44.04
C SER A 950 -27.58 -37.82 -45.35
N ASP A 951 -26.95 -37.61 -46.51
CA ASP A 951 -27.54 -37.90 -47.83
C ASP A 951 -28.94 -37.27 -48.04
N ASN A 952 -29.16 -36.08 -47.46
CA ASN A 952 -30.45 -35.39 -47.41
C ASN A 952 -31.60 -36.19 -46.78
N GLN A 953 -31.29 -37.14 -45.89
CA GLN A 953 -32.24 -37.95 -45.14
C GLN A 953 -32.07 -37.76 -43.63
N TRP A 954 -33.21 -37.64 -42.93
CA TRP A 954 -33.31 -37.53 -41.48
C TRP A 954 -33.55 -38.88 -40.83
N SER A 955 -32.79 -39.19 -39.77
CA SER A 955 -32.95 -40.40 -38.96
C SER A 955 -33.44 -40.05 -37.55
N GLU A 956 -34.72 -40.32 -37.28
CA GLU A 956 -35.32 -40.10 -35.96
C GLU A 956 -34.62 -40.93 -34.87
N GLN A 957 -34.29 -42.18 -35.17
CA GLN A 957 -33.61 -43.07 -34.21
C GLN A 957 -32.25 -42.50 -33.79
N ALA A 958 -31.44 -42.06 -34.76
CA ALA A 958 -30.14 -41.48 -34.46
C ALA A 958 -30.25 -40.12 -33.73
N PHE A 959 -31.31 -39.34 -33.99
CA PHE A 959 -31.61 -38.12 -33.24
C PHE A 959 -31.89 -38.39 -31.75
N TYR A 960 -32.71 -39.40 -31.43
CA TYR A 960 -32.94 -39.81 -30.03
C TYR A 960 -31.67 -40.35 -29.37
N VAL A 961 -30.86 -41.10 -30.11
CA VAL A 961 -29.57 -41.60 -29.63
C VAL A 961 -28.62 -40.45 -29.28
N GLN A 962 -28.54 -39.42 -30.13
CA GLN A 962 -27.79 -38.19 -29.80
C GLN A 962 -28.29 -37.53 -28.51
N LEU A 963 -29.61 -37.37 -28.37
CA LEU A 963 -30.23 -36.74 -27.22
C LEU A 963 -29.86 -37.46 -25.92
N VAL A 964 -30.05 -38.79 -25.87
CA VAL A 964 -29.88 -39.59 -24.66
C VAL A 964 -28.42 -39.80 -24.31
N ILE A 965 -27.56 -40.11 -25.30
CA ILE A 965 -26.18 -40.51 -25.04
C ILE A 965 -25.26 -39.30 -24.84
N PHE A 966 -25.55 -38.17 -25.49
CA PHE A 966 -24.65 -37.01 -25.47
C PHE A 966 -25.25 -35.78 -24.81
N TYR A 967 -26.41 -35.30 -25.27
CA TYR A 967 -26.94 -34.02 -24.83
C TYR A 967 -27.51 -34.05 -23.40
N VAL A 968 -28.24 -35.09 -23.01
CA VAL A 968 -28.78 -35.24 -21.64
C VAL A 968 -27.67 -35.31 -20.60
N PRO A 969 -26.63 -36.17 -20.73
CA PRO A 969 -25.50 -36.18 -19.80
C PRO A 969 -24.78 -34.84 -19.70
N MET A 970 -24.60 -34.13 -20.82
CA MET A 970 -23.95 -32.83 -20.85
C MET A 970 -24.78 -31.76 -20.12
N ILE A 971 -26.09 -31.69 -20.34
CA ILE A 971 -26.99 -30.77 -19.63
C ILE A 971 -27.03 -31.09 -18.13
N LEU A 972 -27.13 -32.36 -17.75
CA LEU A 972 -27.12 -32.77 -16.33
C LEU A 972 -25.79 -32.41 -15.65
N THR A 973 -24.66 -32.57 -16.34
CA THR A 973 -23.35 -32.17 -15.83
C THR A 973 -23.26 -30.65 -15.70
N PHE A 974 -23.77 -29.88 -16.67
CA PHE A 974 -23.83 -28.42 -16.57
C PHE A 974 -24.65 -27.96 -15.36
N LEU A 975 -25.85 -28.51 -15.18
CA LEU A 975 -26.71 -28.20 -14.04
C LEU A 975 -26.05 -28.60 -12.72
N HIS A 976 -25.42 -29.76 -12.67
CA HIS A 976 -24.65 -30.21 -11.51
C HIS A 976 -23.52 -29.23 -11.16
N ASN A 977 -22.73 -28.80 -12.14
CA ASN A 977 -21.65 -27.84 -11.96
C ASN A 977 -22.18 -26.49 -11.48
N LEU A 978 -23.25 -25.99 -12.11
CA LEU A 978 -23.89 -24.72 -11.76
C LEU A 978 -24.40 -24.74 -10.32
N VAL A 979 -25.19 -25.77 -9.94
CA VAL A 979 -25.71 -25.91 -8.58
C VAL A 979 -24.58 -26.04 -7.57
N THR A 980 -23.57 -26.84 -7.87
CA THR A 980 -22.42 -27.07 -6.98
C THR A 980 -21.64 -25.78 -6.73
N TYR A 981 -21.35 -25.00 -7.77
CA TYR A 981 -20.64 -23.73 -7.63
C TYR A 981 -21.50 -22.65 -6.99
N VAL A 982 -22.80 -22.54 -7.30
CA VAL A 982 -23.72 -21.60 -6.64
C VAL A 982 -23.85 -21.91 -5.15
N MET A 983 -24.02 -23.19 -4.79
CA MET A 983 -24.01 -23.64 -3.39
C MET A 983 -22.71 -23.26 -2.68
N LEU A 984 -21.58 -23.43 -3.37
CA LEU A 984 -20.27 -23.09 -2.84
C LEU A 984 -20.11 -21.58 -2.61
N LEU A 985 -20.61 -20.76 -3.52
CA LEU A 985 -20.64 -19.30 -3.37
C LEU A 985 -21.51 -18.89 -2.19
N TYR A 986 -22.72 -19.43 -2.09
CA TYR A 986 -23.64 -19.16 -0.99
C TYR A 986 -23.02 -19.51 0.38
N LEU A 987 -22.35 -20.66 0.49
CA LEU A 987 -21.70 -21.10 1.73
C LEU A 987 -20.46 -20.25 2.11
N MET A 988 -19.82 -19.60 1.14
CA MET A 988 -18.57 -18.86 1.33
C MET A 988 -18.79 -17.36 1.60
N THR A 989 -19.86 -16.76 1.08
CA THR A 989 -20.22 -15.35 1.30
C THR A 989 -20.46 -15.02 2.78
N ASP A 990 -20.84 -15.99 3.62
CA ASP A 990 -21.04 -15.77 5.06
C ASP A 990 -19.76 -15.75 5.92
N ASN A 991 -18.61 -16.20 5.38
CA ASN A 991 -17.44 -16.60 6.20
C ASN A 991 -16.09 -15.96 5.81
N VAL A 992 -16.02 -15.13 4.77
CA VAL A 992 -14.73 -14.70 4.17
C VAL A 992 -14.62 -13.16 4.06
N SER A 993 -13.42 -12.62 4.30
CA SER A 993 -13.09 -11.20 4.08
C SER A 993 -13.31 -10.76 2.62
N THR A 994 -13.83 -9.55 2.40
CA THR A 994 -14.26 -9.01 1.09
C THR A 994 -13.27 -9.24 -0.05
N ASN A 995 -11.97 -9.01 0.18
CA ASN A 995 -10.94 -9.17 -0.86
C ASN A 995 -10.66 -10.63 -1.26
N MET A 996 -10.78 -11.58 -0.32
CA MET A 996 -10.59 -13.00 -0.60
C MET A 996 -11.86 -13.61 -1.22
N GLU A 997 -13.02 -13.09 -0.86
CA GLU A 997 -14.32 -13.43 -1.45
C GLU A 997 -14.31 -13.15 -2.96
N THR A 998 -13.92 -11.94 -3.38
CA THR A 998 -13.91 -11.53 -4.79
C THR A 998 -13.03 -12.44 -5.66
N ARG A 999 -11.84 -12.83 -5.16
CA ARG A 999 -10.93 -13.72 -5.91
C ARG A 999 -11.49 -15.14 -6.10
N ILE A 1000 -12.27 -15.63 -5.13
CA ILE A 1000 -12.90 -16.95 -5.19
C ILE A 1000 -14.11 -16.91 -6.12
N HIS A 1001 -14.93 -15.84 -6.04
CA HIS A 1001 -16.07 -15.60 -6.95
C HIS A 1001 -15.64 -15.62 -8.42
N TYR A 1002 -14.61 -14.83 -8.80
CA TYR A 1002 -14.13 -14.79 -10.18
C TYR A 1002 -13.62 -16.15 -10.68
N ARG A 1003 -12.97 -16.95 -9.83
CA ARG A 1003 -12.47 -18.28 -10.20
C ARG A 1003 -13.60 -19.27 -10.43
N LEU A 1004 -14.61 -19.30 -9.56
CA LEU A 1004 -15.76 -20.20 -9.71
C LEU A 1004 -16.62 -19.83 -10.91
N LEU A 1005 -16.78 -18.52 -11.17
CA LEU A 1005 -17.42 -18.03 -12.39
C LEU A 1005 -16.62 -18.47 -13.63
N LEU A 1006 -15.29 -18.35 -13.62
CA LEU A 1006 -14.44 -18.84 -14.71
C LEU A 1006 -14.60 -20.36 -14.95
N TYR A 1007 -14.74 -21.16 -13.89
CA TYR A 1007 -14.97 -22.62 -14.02
C TYR A 1007 -16.32 -22.93 -14.68
N SER A 1008 -17.38 -22.20 -14.33
CA SER A 1008 -18.70 -22.34 -14.97
C SER A 1008 -18.64 -21.97 -16.46
N TRP A 1009 -17.97 -20.86 -16.79
CA TRP A 1009 -17.83 -20.42 -18.18
C TRP A 1009 -16.95 -21.34 -19.02
N ALA A 1010 -15.94 -21.98 -18.42
CA ALA A 1010 -15.06 -22.92 -19.11
C ALA A 1010 -15.78 -24.16 -19.65
N PHE A 1011 -16.86 -24.60 -19.01
CA PHE A 1011 -17.71 -25.68 -19.51
C PHE A 1011 -18.89 -25.17 -20.36
N PHE A 1012 -19.51 -24.05 -19.97
CA PHE A 1012 -20.69 -23.53 -20.66
C PHE A 1012 -20.39 -23.02 -22.08
N LEU A 1013 -19.37 -22.16 -22.22
CA LEU A 1013 -19.09 -21.46 -23.49
C LEU A 1013 -18.79 -22.44 -24.65
N PRO A 1014 -17.98 -23.51 -24.48
CA PRO A 1014 -17.71 -24.47 -25.54
C PRO A 1014 -18.94 -25.30 -25.97
N ASN A 1015 -19.85 -25.57 -25.04
CA ASN A 1015 -20.93 -26.56 -25.21
C ASN A 1015 -22.31 -25.95 -25.49
N VAL A 1016 -22.53 -24.66 -25.24
CA VAL A 1016 -23.84 -24.03 -25.48
C VAL A 1016 -24.23 -24.07 -26.96
N TRP A 1017 -23.26 -23.90 -27.86
CA TRP A 1017 -23.49 -23.85 -29.31
C TRP A 1017 -23.94 -25.19 -29.89
N ILE A 1018 -23.46 -26.31 -29.35
CA ILE A 1018 -23.86 -27.64 -29.82
C ILE A 1018 -25.31 -27.95 -29.40
N VAL A 1019 -25.77 -27.46 -28.24
CA VAL A 1019 -27.18 -27.54 -27.82
C VAL A 1019 -28.06 -26.67 -28.72
N PHE A 1020 -27.64 -25.43 -29.01
CA PHE A 1020 -28.36 -24.57 -29.95
C PHE A 1020 -28.45 -25.19 -31.35
N ALA A 1021 -27.39 -25.84 -31.82
CA ALA A 1021 -27.38 -26.53 -33.10
C ALA A 1021 -28.36 -27.70 -33.13
N PHE A 1022 -28.39 -28.51 -32.07
CA PHE A 1022 -29.35 -29.60 -31.94
C PHE A 1022 -30.80 -29.10 -31.94
N ALA A 1023 -31.09 -28.05 -31.16
CA ALA A 1023 -32.43 -27.44 -31.11
C ALA A 1023 -32.82 -26.80 -32.45
N TYR A 1024 -31.88 -26.14 -33.13
CA TYR A 1024 -32.10 -25.55 -34.45
C TYR A 1024 -32.45 -26.64 -35.48
N GLN A 1025 -31.64 -27.70 -35.56
CA GLN A 1025 -31.87 -28.83 -36.46
C GLN A 1025 -33.22 -29.52 -36.20
N ALA A 1026 -33.70 -29.56 -34.96
CA ALA A 1026 -34.99 -30.15 -34.62
C ALA A 1026 -36.19 -29.31 -35.10
N VAL A 1027 -36.02 -27.98 -35.28
CA VAL A 1027 -37.11 -27.05 -35.61
C VAL A 1027 -37.13 -26.66 -37.09
N THR A 1028 -35.98 -26.68 -37.76
CA THR A 1028 -35.90 -26.31 -39.19
C THR A 1028 -36.45 -27.40 -40.11
N LEU A 1029 -37.27 -27.02 -41.08
CA LEU A 1029 -37.92 -27.92 -42.04
C LEU A 1029 -36.94 -28.76 -42.87
N ASN A 1030 -35.76 -28.22 -43.19
CA ASN A 1030 -34.74 -28.92 -43.97
C ASN A 1030 -33.71 -29.67 -43.10
N HIS A 1031 -33.79 -29.55 -41.76
CA HIS A 1031 -32.81 -30.08 -40.79
C HIS A 1031 -31.33 -29.67 -41.03
N GLU A 1032 -31.08 -28.78 -41.98
CA GLU A 1032 -29.77 -28.19 -42.30
C GLU A 1032 -29.37 -27.14 -41.25
N LEU A 1033 -28.08 -27.10 -40.95
CA LEU A 1033 -27.53 -26.15 -39.98
C LEU A 1033 -27.17 -24.83 -40.68
N SER A 1034 -27.50 -23.69 -40.06
CA SER A 1034 -27.04 -22.40 -40.59
C SER A 1034 -25.51 -22.25 -40.48
N SER A 1035 -24.89 -21.60 -41.47
CA SER A 1035 -23.43 -21.41 -41.57
C SER A 1035 -22.86 -20.73 -40.32
N SER A 1036 -23.58 -19.76 -39.75
CA SER A 1036 -23.19 -19.06 -38.51
C SER A 1036 -23.13 -20.00 -37.30
N ILE A 1037 -24.13 -20.89 -37.13
CA ILE A 1037 -24.13 -21.85 -36.02
C ILE A 1037 -23.05 -22.91 -36.24
N LEU A 1038 -22.84 -23.34 -37.49
CA LEU A 1038 -21.77 -24.26 -37.87
C LEU A 1038 -20.38 -23.70 -37.51
N TYR A 1039 -20.09 -22.44 -37.83
CA TYR A 1039 -18.84 -21.78 -37.46
C TYR A 1039 -18.66 -21.67 -35.95
N CYS A 1040 -19.72 -21.33 -35.20
CA CYS A 1040 -19.67 -21.28 -33.75
C CYS A 1040 -19.33 -22.65 -33.14
N ILE A 1041 -19.95 -23.74 -33.57
CA ILE A 1041 -19.60 -25.09 -33.10
C ILE A 1041 -18.17 -25.45 -33.48
N SER A 1042 -17.79 -25.18 -34.73
CA SER A 1042 -16.47 -25.50 -35.29
C SER A 1042 -15.34 -24.83 -34.52
N PHE A 1043 -15.58 -23.63 -33.98
CA PHE A 1043 -14.60 -22.93 -33.15
C PHE A 1043 -14.71 -23.28 -31.66
N PHE A 1044 -15.90 -23.19 -31.06
CA PHE A 1044 -16.03 -23.24 -29.60
C PHE A 1044 -15.95 -24.64 -29.02
N THR A 1045 -16.52 -25.66 -29.68
CA THR A 1045 -16.58 -27.01 -29.13
C THR A 1045 -15.20 -27.68 -29.04
N PRO A 1046 -14.33 -27.63 -30.08
CA PRO A 1046 -12.98 -28.18 -29.96
C PRO A 1046 -12.07 -27.38 -29.01
N PHE A 1047 -12.45 -26.14 -28.66
CA PHE A 1047 -11.72 -25.25 -27.75
C PHE A 1047 -11.85 -25.62 -26.25
N GLN A 1048 -12.66 -26.63 -25.90
CA GLN A 1048 -12.91 -27.06 -24.51
C GLN A 1048 -11.63 -27.26 -23.69
N GLY A 1049 -10.62 -27.94 -24.24
CA GLY A 1049 -9.36 -28.21 -23.54
C GLY A 1049 -8.53 -26.96 -23.24
N ALA A 1050 -8.55 -25.97 -24.14
CA ALA A 1050 -7.92 -24.67 -23.90
C ALA A 1050 -8.63 -23.92 -22.75
N MET A 1051 -9.96 -23.90 -22.76
CA MET A 1051 -10.76 -23.29 -21.69
C MET A 1051 -10.51 -23.99 -20.34
N ASN A 1052 -10.46 -25.32 -20.32
CA ASN A 1052 -10.10 -26.09 -19.13
C ASN A 1052 -8.68 -25.76 -18.64
N ALA A 1053 -7.70 -25.64 -19.55
CA ALA A 1053 -6.32 -25.29 -19.19
C ALA A 1053 -6.20 -23.87 -18.63
N VAL A 1054 -6.92 -22.90 -19.19
CA VAL A 1054 -6.97 -21.52 -18.67
C VAL A 1054 -7.63 -21.48 -17.31
N ALA A 1055 -8.80 -22.11 -17.17
CA ALA A 1055 -9.58 -22.10 -15.95
C ALA A 1055 -8.84 -22.81 -14.80
N TYR A 1056 -8.42 -24.05 -15.00
CA TYR A 1056 -7.87 -24.88 -13.94
C TYR A 1056 -6.34 -24.77 -13.79
N GLY A 1057 -5.64 -24.38 -14.85
CA GLY A 1057 -4.17 -24.45 -14.92
C GLY A 1057 -3.42 -23.16 -14.62
N MET A 1058 -3.92 -21.99 -15.06
CA MET A 1058 -3.17 -20.72 -15.05
C MET A 1058 -3.11 -20.02 -13.67
N ASN A 1059 -2.50 -20.68 -12.68
CA ASN A 1059 -2.27 -20.13 -11.35
C ASN A 1059 -0.98 -19.29 -11.27
N HIS A 1060 -0.90 -18.34 -10.33
CA HIS A 1060 0.31 -17.53 -10.10
C HIS A 1060 1.57 -18.39 -9.86
N LYS A 1061 1.44 -19.49 -9.10
CA LYS A 1061 2.51 -20.46 -8.88
C LYS A 1061 2.95 -21.18 -10.17
N PHE A 1062 2.02 -21.44 -11.09
CA PHE A 1062 2.30 -22.05 -12.39
C PHE A 1062 3.06 -21.07 -13.29
N LYS A 1063 2.59 -19.82 -13.40
CA LYS A 1063 3.27 -18.75 -14.15
C LYS A 1063 4.72 -18.55 -13.67
N LYS A 1064 4.93 -18.43 -12.35
CA LYS A 1064 6.28 -18.27 -11.77
C LYS A 1064 7.20 -19.46 -12.07
N ARG A 1065 6.67 -20.69 -12.11
CA ARG A 1065 7.44 -21.90 -12.43
C ARG A 1065 7.77 -22.00 -13.91
N ILE A 1066 6.84 -21.69 -14.82
CA ILE A 1066 7.12 -21.65 -16.26
C ILE A 1066 8.15 -20.58 -16.58
N VAL A 1067 8.01 -19.35 -16.03
CA VAL A 1067 9.00 -18.29 -16.21
C VAL A 1067 10.39 -18.75 -15.74
N ARG A 1068 10.48 -19.39 -14.58
CA ARG A 1068 11.77 -19.95 -14.10
C ARG A 1068 12.31 -21.06 -15.01
N SER A 1069 11.48 -21.96 -15.51
CA SER A 1069 11.93 -23.06 -16.39
C SER A 1069 12.29 -22.59 -17.80
N CYS A 1070 11.63 -21.54 -18.32
CA CYS A 1070 11.94 -20.95 -19.62
C CYS A 1070 13.14 -19.99 -19.56
N CYS A 1071 13.29 -19.21 -18.48
CA CYS A 1071 14.42 -18.29 -18.29
C CYS A 1071 15.68 -18.97 -17.71
N GLY A 1072 15.58 -20.18 -17.14
CA GLY A 1072 16.72 -20.95 -16.64
C GLY A 1072 17.46 -21.79 -17.69
N ARG A 1073 17.13 -21.63 -18.98
CA ARG A 1073 17.80 -22.29 -20.11
C ARG A 1073 18.61 -21.33 -20.99
N PHE A 1074 18.88 -20.12 -20.49
CA PHE A 1074 19.83 -19.16 -21.06
C PHE A 1074 20.81 -18.70 -19.98
#